data_AF-A0A0F9RLF3-F1
#
_entry.id   AF-A0A0F9RLF3-F1
#
_cell.length_a   1.000
_cell.length_b   1.000
_cell.length_c   1.000
_cell.angle_alpha   90.00
_cell.angle_beta   90.00
_cell.angle_gamma   90.00
#
_symmetry.space_group_name_H-M   'P 1'
#
loop_
_entity.id
_entity.type
_entity.pdbx_description
1 polymer ?
#
loop_
_entity_poly.entity_id
_entity_poly.type
_entity_poly.pdbx_seq_one_letter_code
_entity_poly.pdbx_strand_id
1 'polypeptide(L)'
;MMRALNVLLRHRLSAVACMVWVIAAAGGAAQGGPGTDRLHIPKGRSVSLTHTMTDGAGYQWDIRNYGGPQYGTNYVYDDGMMLQLPSVGTFNTSSARQNERGDEIELGPVQDGPVQVWRRIRVYGDRPLARWLDIFTNTSTQEVSLPIVIRTDLNYGIAATTTSSGDGQWGPDDWHMTTRTNNPQSPALLHILCDPKKARIRPTVQQQHSRIMSTYQLKIPAGKTVILCVFQSQSTRPAEHEDLLAKFHLAKLLADLPPAVRAMIVNFDGLAGVGMVQLQRSDQADLILLTNGDEIFGTIADRPVAMTAFFGPIEVPAKKIIGMAMDPKRPGRATVVLTDGQLITGQCAWDALEVMLSVGGTLQVPIRRIRQWSYRISDDRPDGVTFDGPIAILRTGDRLAFDPEATPLKLLSPYGLVDLQASNLLAIQLDNPSHAVHRVTFLNETVLAGLLQPAKIPLTLRLGPDVVIPREMVRSIRFATDSQNDDLLTTVVLANGDVLKGRLTDEQIELAGDFGRHTLSPSNLRLIQMTPTHPGRAALTLWDGTVLRGQLTASALGMQISPGPTISVPLAQIVSVQRAVPLPPEEIVAQVEALIVRLGAESYQDRQNATDELIDIGRSIAPLLKRHLQHEDPEIRQRVEQILDRLGGGSH
;
A
#
# COMPACT_ATOMS: atom_id res chain seq x y z
N MET A 1 30.22 -40.53 48.10
CA MET A 1 29.10 -39.74 47.54
C MET A 1 29.42 -39.03 46.21
N MET A 2 30.55 -39.35 45.54
CA MET A 2 30.92 -38.85 44.20
C MET A 2 31.04 -39.97 43.15
N ARG A 3 30.41 -41.13 43.40
CA ARG A 3 30.34 -42.27 42.46
C ARG A 3 28.92 -42.66 42.04
N ALA A 4 27.89 -41.98 42.56
CA ALA A 4 26.49 -42.21 42.19
C ALA A 4 25.97 -41.25 41.09
N LEU A 5 26.75 -40.23 40.69
CA LEU A 5 26.33 -39.26 39.66
C LEU A 5 26.78 -39.64 38.23
N ASN A 6 27.59 -40.69 38.06
CA ASN A 6 28.15 -41.10 36.76
C ASN A 6 27.37 -42.20 36.03
N VAL A 7 26.26 -42.69 36.59
CA VAL A 7 25.43 -43.76 36.00
C VAL A 7 24.13 -43.21 35.37
N LEU A 8 23.73 -41.97 35.67
CA LEU A 8 22.54 -41.34 35.09
C LEU A 8 22.81 -40.50 33.82
N LEU A 9 24.07 -40.35 33.41
CA LEU A 9 24.44 -39.62 32.18
C LEU A 9 24.78 -40.51 30.96
N ARG A 10 24.63 -41.85 31.06
CA ARG A 10 24.98 -42.79 29.98
C ARG A 10 23.80 -43.46 29.24
N HIS A 11 22.56 -42.97 29.43
CA HIS A 11 21.38 -43.47 28.70
C HIS A 11 20.59 -42.44 27.86
N ARG A 12 21.22 -41.33 27.44
CA ARG A 12 20.60 -40.39 26.49
C ARG A 12 21.52 -39.88 25.37
N LEU A 13 22.46 -40.71 24.92
CA LEU A 13 23.36 -40.41 23.80
C LEU A 13 23.64 -41.69 22.99
N SER A 14 22.61 -42.24 22.35
CA SER A 14 22.71 -43.30 21.31
C SER A 14 21.35 -43.48 20.61
N ALA A 15 20.91 -42.48 19.85
CA ALA A 15 19.76 -42.62 18.94
C ALA A 15 19.72 -41.53 17.85
N VAL A 16 20.88 -41.06 17.35
CA VAL A 16 20.94 -40.11 16.22
C VAL A 16 22.11 -40.46 15.31
N ALA A 17 22.01 -41.58 14.59
CA ALA A 17 22.84 -41.90 13.43
C ALA A 17 22.26 -43.13 12.70
N CYS A 18 21.27 -42.91 11.82
CA CYS A 18 21.01 -43.66 10.58
C CYS A 18 19.64 -43.28 10.01
N MET A 19 19.56 -42.13 9.35
CA MET A 19 18.62 -41.92 8.26
C MET A 19 19.24 -40.93 7.29
N VAL A 20 20.15 -41.45 6.44
CA VAL A 20 20.43 -40.85 5.15
C VAL A 20 19.16 -41.05 4.32
N TRP A 21 18.25 -40.09 4.36
CA TRP A 21 17.18 -40.00 3.38
C TRP A 21 17.75 -39.35 2.12
N VAL A 22 17.79 -40.13 1.07
CA VAL A 22 17.87 -39.66 -0.31
C VAL A 22 16.70 -38.69 -0.51
N ILE A 23 16.99 -37.39 -0.57
CA ILE A 23 16.05 -36.41 -1.12
C ILE A 23 16.07 -36.62 -2.62
N ALA A 24 15.24 -37.56 -3.08
CA ALA A 24 14.77 -37.54 -4.45
C ALA A 24 13.91 -36.28 -4.59
N ALA A 25 14.34 -35.37 -5.47
CA ALA A 25 13.57 -34.21 -5.89
C ALA A 25 12.30 -34.67 -6.61
N ALA A 26 11.25 -34.97 -5.83
CA ALA A 26 9.90 -34.97 -6.32
C ALA A 26 9.39 -33.53 -6.19
N GLY A 27 9.27 -32.82 -7.32
CA GLY A 27 8.56 -31.56 -7.42
C GLY A 27 7.09 -31.76 -7.07
N GLY A 28 6.78 -31.80 -5.78
CA GLY A 28 5.43 -31.77 -5.26
C GLY A 28 4.87 -30.38 -5.53
N ALA A 29 3.92 -30.28 -6.45
CA ALA A 29 3.10 -29.09 -6.62
C ALA A 29 2.58 -28.68 -5.24
N ALA A 30 2.93 -27.48 -4.78
CA ALA A 30 2.43 -26.92 -3.53
C ALA A 30 0.90 -27.02 -3.56
N GLN A 31 0.34 -27.91 -2.73
CA GLN A 31 -1.11 -27.98 -2.53
C GLN A 31 -1.50 -26.65 -1.90
N GLY A 32 -2.23 -25.84 -2.68
CA GLY A 32 -2.59 -24.49 -2.32
C GLY A 32 -3.26 -24.44 -0.95
N GLY A 33 -2.82 -23.52 -0.10
CA GLY A 33 -3.48 -23.26 1.16
C GLY A 33 -4.95 -22.86 0.95
N PRO A 34 -5.81 -22.99 1.98
CA PRO A 34 -7.21 -22.59 1.89
C PRO A 34 -7.32 -21.14 1.43
N GLY A 35 -7.85 -20.92 0.22
CA GLY A 35 -8.02 -19.59 -0.39
C GLY A 35 -7.36 -19.38 -1.75
N THR A 36 -6.51 -20.30 -2.24
CA THR A 36 -5.97 -20.21 -3.63
C THR A 36 -6.84 -20.92 -4.66
N ASP A 37 -7.99 -21.48 -4.25
CA ASP A 37 -8.96 -22.08 -5.17
C ASP A 37 -9.33 -21.06 -6.25
N ARG A 38 -9.14 -21.43 -7.53
CA ARG A 38 -9.37 -20.59 -8.72
C ARG A 38 -8.38 -19.43 -8.92
N LEU A 39 -7.22 -19.43 -8.23
CA LEU A 39 -6.09 -18.60 -8.63
C LEU A 39 -5.69 -18.92 -10.08
N HIS A 40 -5.65 -20.21 -10.41
CA HIS A 40 -5.39 -20.71 -11.75
C HIS A 40 -6.65 -21.20 -12.45
N ILE A 41 -6.67 -21.12 -13.78
CA ILE A 41 -7.70 -21.79 -14.59
C ILE A 41 -7.53 -23.31 -14.38
N PRO A 42 -8.59 -24.04 -13.97
CA PRO A 42 -8.53 -25.49 -13.83
C PRO A 42 -7.98 -26.16 -15.09
N LYS A 43 -7.24 -27.27 -14.93
CA LYS A 43 -6.78 -28.04 -16.09
C LYS A 43 -8.00 -28.47 -16.92
N GLY A 44 -8.02 -28.10 -18.19
CA GLY A 44 -9.13 -28.31 -19.09
C GLY A 44 -8.68 -28.17 -20.54
N ARG A 45 -9.46 -27.45 -21.34
CA ARG A 45 -9.14 -27.19 -22.75
C ARG A 45 -7.81 -26.45 -22.89
N SER A 46 -6.92 -26.97 -23.74
CA SER A 46 -5.70 -26.28 -24.15
C SER A 46 -5.90 -25.63 -25.52
N VAL A 47 -5.31 -24.46 -25.73
CA VAL A 47 -5.35 -23.72 -27.00
C VAL A 47 -3.94 -23.37 -27.47
N SER A 48 -3.74 -23.36 -28.79
CA SER A 48 -2.54 -22.83 -29.42
C SER A 48 -2.46 -21.32 -29.22
N LEU A 49 -1.25 -20.77 -29.03
CA LEU A 49 -1.01 -19.33 -28.85
C LEU A 49 -0.94 -18.56 -30.18
N THR A 50 -1.89 -18.90 -31.05
CA THR A 50 -2.36 -18.12 -32.19
C THR A 50 -3.85 -17.89 -31.96
N HIS A 51 -4.20 -17.39 -30.75
CA HIS A 51 -5.56 -17.41 -30.23
C HIS A 51 -6.18 -16.03 -30.34
N THR A 52 -7.25 -15.90 -31.12
CA THR A 52 -7.97 -14.64 -31.29
C THR A 52 -9.22 -14.63 -30.44
N MET A 53 -9.38 -13.56 -29.66
CA MET A 53 -10.61 -13.21 -28.94
C MET A 53 -11.13 -11.87 -29.44
N THR A 54 -12.41 -11.60 -29.22
CA THR A 54 -13.05 -10.33 -29.59
C THR A 54 -13.79 -9.80 -28.38
N ASP A 55 -13.63 -8.50 -28.10
CA ASP A 55 -14.34 -7.85 -26.99
C ASP A 55 -15.76 -7.41 -27.37
N GLY A 56 -16.49 -6.85 -26.42
CA GLY A 56 -17.89 -6.46 -26.60
C GLY A 56 -18.12 -5.32 -27.59
N ALA A 57 -17.08 -4.63 -28.05
CA ALA A 57 -17.18 -3.61 -29.09
C ALA A 57 -16.64 -4.10 -30.45
N GLY A 58 -16.25 -5.37 -30.56
CA GLY A 58 -15.77 -5.96 -31.80
C GLY A 58 -14.27 -5.80 -32.04
N TYR A 59 -13.48 -5.32 -31.06
CA TYR A 59 -12.04 -5.21 -31.25
C TYR A 59 -11.35 -6.56 -31.08
N GLN A 60 -10.37 -6.82 -31.95
CA GLN A 60 -9.62 -8.06 -32.01
C GLN A 60 -8.48 -8.05 -30.99
N TRP A 61 -8.29 -9.19 -30.33
CA TRP A 61 -7.19 -9.49 -29.42
C TRP A 61 -6.55 -10.82 -29.84
N ASP A 62 -5.56 -10.75 -30.72
CA ASP A 62 -4.83 -11.89 -31.28
C ASP A 62 -3.62 -12.26 -30.40
N ILE A 63 -3.89 -13.00 -29.34
CA ILE A 63 -2.91 -13.33 -28.32
C ILE A 63 -1.88 -14.34 -28.84
N ARG A 64 -0.61 -13.99 -28.66
CA ARG A 64 0.55 -14.79 -29.06
C ARG A 64 1.23 -15.52 -27.90
N ASN A 65 2.31 -16.23 -28.24
CA ASN A 65 3.15 -17.01 -27.35
C ASN A 65 3.69 -16.21 -26.14
N TYR A 66 3.80 -14.89 -26.28
CA TYR A 66 4.20 -13.99 -25.19
C TYR A 66 3.06 -13.42 -24.34
N GLY A 67 1.81 -13.84 -24.58
CA GLY A 67 0.67 -13.44 -23.78
C GLY A 67 0.21 -12.00 -23.99
N GLY A 68 0.43 -11.44 -25.17
CA GLY A 68 -0.11 -10.14 -25.58
C GLY A 68 -0.60 -10.17 -27.04
N PRO A 69 -1.34 -9.15 -27.48
CA PRO A 69 -1.83 -9.04 -28.85
C PRO A 69 -0.67 -8.73 -29.81
N GLN A 70 -0.61 -9.40 -30.97
CA GLN A 70 0.40 -9.07 -31.98
C GLN A 70 0.00 -7.87 -32.81
N TYR A 71 -1.19 -7.89 -33.40
CA TYR A 71 -1.64 -6.87 -34.33
C TYR A 71 -2.83 -6.07 -33.79
N GLY A 72 -3.73 -6.69 -33.05
CA GLY A 72 -5.02 -6.10 -32.66
C GLY A 72 -5.88 -5.69 -33.85
N THR A 73 -6.83 -4.78 -33.61
CA THR A 73 -7.66 -4.21 -34.70
C THR A 73 -6.85 -3.21 -35.52
N ASN A 74 -6.95 -3.30 -36.84
CA ASN A 74 -6.27 -2.41 -37.80
C ASN A 74 -4.75 -2.28 -37.56
N TYR A 75 -4.10 -3.37 -37.12
CA TYR A 75 -2.65 -3.41 -36.88
C TYR A 75 -2.19 -2.29 -35.93
N VAL A 76 -2.93 -2.01 -34.86
CA VAL A 76 -2.53 -0.99 -33.87
C VAL A 76 -1.28 -1.41 -33.09
N TYR A 77 -1.11 -2.72 -32.85
CA TYR A 77 0.04 -3.28 -32.15
C TYR A 77 1.11 -3.79 -33.14
N ASP A 78 2.36 -3.74 -32.69
CA ASP A 78 3.51 -4.51 -33.20
C ASP A 78 4.13 -5.25 -32.01
N ASP A 79 3.34 -6.15 -31.41
CA ASP A 79 3.54 -6.77 -30.09
C ASP A 79 3.16 -5.88 -28.87
N GLY A 80 1.89 -5.95 -28.48
CA GLY A 80 1.36 -5.29 -27.29
C GLY A 80 1.52 -6.12 -26.01
N MET A 81 1.55 -5.45 -24.85
CA MET A 81 1.43 -6.07 -23.52
C MET A 81 2.45 -7.17 -23.21
N MET A 82 3.64 -7.14 -23.78
CA MET A 82 4.70 -8.11 -23.52
C MET A 82 5.21 -8.00 -22.08
N LEU A 83 5.17 -9.10 -21.32
CA LEU A 83 5.82 -9.17 -20.01
C LEU A 83 7.30 -9.46 -20.18
N GLN A 84 8.16 -8.59 -19.68
CA GLN A 84 9.58 -8.82 -19.62
C GLN A 84 10.00 -9.13 -18.18
N LEU A 85 10.65 -10.28 -18.01
CA LEU A 85 11.20 -10.81 -16.78
C LEU A 85 12.73 -10.67 -16.81
N PRO A 86 13.39 -10.36 -15.68
CA PRO A 86 14.83 -10.11 -15.64
C PRO A 86 15.72 -11.22 -16.22
N SER A 87 15.46 -12.50 -15.91
CA SER A 87 16.36 -13.59 -16.33
C SER A 87 15.92 -14.25 -17.64
N VAL A 88 14.61 -14.26 -17.93
CA VAL A 88 14.04 -14.92 -19.11
C VAL A 88 13.87 -13.96 -20.29
N GLY A 89 13.89 -12.65 -20.05
CA GLY A 89 13.51 -11.66 -21.04
C GLY A 89 12.01 -11.72 -21.30
N THR A 90 11.58 -11.87 -22.55
CA THR A 90 10.16 -11.92 -22.88
C THR A 90 9.52 -13.22 -22.38
N PHE A 91 8.46 -13.11 -21.59
CA PHE A 91 7.60 -14.24 -21.20
C PHE A 91 7.15 -14.97 -22.47
N ASN A 92 7.34 -16.29 -22.55
CA ASN A 92 7.06 -17.05 -23.77
C ASN A 92 6.62 -18.48 -23.42
N THR A 93 5.52 -18.94 -24.01
CA THR A 93 4.99 -20.30 -23.86
C THR A 93 4.37 -20.76 -25.19
N SER A 94 4.18 -22.07 -25.40
CA SER A 94 3.64 -22.60 -26.67
C SER A 94 2.13 -22.87 -26.64
N SER A 95 1.51 -22.95 -25.46
CA SER A 95 0.09 -23.25 -25.29
C SER A 95 -0.47 -22.55 -24.05
N ALA A 96 -1.79 -22.38 -24.03
CA ALA A 96 -2.52 -21.84 -22.89
C ALA A 96 -3.68 -22.75 -22.48
N ARG A 97 -4.06 -22.68 -21.20
CA ARG A 97 -5.33 -23.24 -20.73
C ARG A 97 -6.44 -22.24 -20.99
N GLN A 98 -7.60 -22.69 -21.42
CA GLN A 98 -8.77 -21.84 -21.63
C GLN A 98 -9.84 -22.18 -20.58
N ASN A 99 -10.53 -21.17 -20.07
CA ASN A 99 -11.69 -21.38 -19.20
C ASN A 99 -12.88 -21.97 -20.00
N GLU A 100 -13.92 -22.42 -19.30
CA GLU A 100 -15.10 -23.03 -19.94
C GLU A 100 -15.86 -22.07 -20.87
N ARG A 101 -15.85 -20.77 -20.54
CA ARG A 101 -16.55 -19.73 -21.31
C ARG A 101 -15.81 -19.32 -22.59
N GLY A 102 -14.54 -19.68 -22.71
CA GLY A 102 -13.68 -19.28 -23.82
C GLY A 102 -13.22 -17.82 -23.81
N ASP A 103 -13.59 -17.03 -22.79
CA ASP A 103 -13.28 -15.60 -22.68
C ASP A 103 -12.03 -15.30 -21.84
N GLU A 104 -11.38 -16.33 -21.28
CA GLU A 104 -10.14 -16.20 -20.51
C GLU A 104 -9.17 -17.34 -20.82
N ILE A 105 -7.89 -17.01 -20.94
CA ILE A 105 -6.79 -17.97 -21.11
C ILE A 105 -5.70 -17.76 -20.05
N GLU A 106 -4.95 -18.81 -19.73
CA GLU A 106 -3.81 -18.80 -18.81
C GLU A 106 -2.58 -19.41 -19.47
N LEU A 107 -1.49 -18.65 -19.47
CA LEU A 107 -0.18 -19.04 -19.94
C LEU A 107 0.74 -19.33 -18.74
N GLY A 108 1.71 -20.23 -18.94
CA GLY A 108 2.74 -20.57 -17.96
C GLY A 108 2.52 -21.93 -17.26
N PRO A 109 3.32 -22.22 -16.23
CA PRO A 109 4.33 -21.34 -15.63
C PRO A 109 5.56 -21.11 -16.50
N VAL A 110 6.18 -19.95 -16.35
CA VAL A 110 7.57 -19.65 -16.74
C VAL A 110 8.39 -19.47 -15.47
N GLN A 111 9.60 -20.03 -15.43
CA GLN A 111 10.49 -19.92 -14.28
C GLN A 111 11.49 -18.77 -14.47
N ASP A 112 11.52 -17.82 -13.54
CA ASP A 112 12.46 -16.69 -13.52
C ASP A 112 13.18 -16.64 -12.16
N GLY A 113 14.38 -17.23 -12.10
CA GLY A 113 15.08 -17.45 -10.84
C GLY A 113 14.22 -18.27 -9.84
N PRO A 114 13.99 -17.80 -8.60
CA PRO A 114 13.11 -18.45 -7.62
C PRO A 114 11.62 -18.12 -7.79
N VAL A 115 11.22 -17.41 -8.85
CA VAL A 115 9.82 -16.99 -9.05
C VAL A 115 9.20 -17.77 -10.19
N GLN A 116 8.03 -18.35 -9.94
CA GLN A 116 7.16 -18.91 -10.98
C GLN A 116 6.15 -17.86 -11.42
N VAL A 117 6.04 -17.67 -12.72
CA VAL A 117 5.19 -16.65 -13.33
C VAL A 117 4.13 -17.29 -14.20
N TRP A 118 2.87 -16.91 -13.98
CA TRP A 118 1.74 -17.20 -14.86
C TRP A 118 1.12 -15.90 -15.34
N ARG A 119 0.42 -15.98 -16.45
CA ARG A 119 -0.33 -14.84 -17.00
C ARG A 119 -1.73 -15.29 -17.37
N ARG A 120 -2.75 -14.68 -16.77
CA ARG A 120 -4.15 -14.84 -17.18
C ARG A 120 -4.59 -13.63 -18.00
N ILE A 121 -5.31 -13.88 -19.08
CA ILE A 121 -5.78 -12.87 -20.02
C ILE A 121 -7.26 -13.08 -20.24
N ARG A 122 -8.06 -12.09 -19.87
CA ARG A 122 -9.50 -12.08 -20.09
C ARG A 122 -9.87 -11.01 -21.09
N VAL A 123 -10.68 -11.36 -22.08
CA VAL A 123 -11.28 -10.40 -23.03
C VAL A 123 -12.77 -10.33 -22.74
N TYR A 124 -13.27 -9.14 -22.45
CA TYR A 124 -14.66 -8.98 -22.00
C TYR A 124 -15.59 -8.92 -23.20
N GLY A 125 -16.51 -9.88 -23.33
CA GLY A 125 -17.48 -9.89 -24.43
C GLY A 125 -18.62 -8.86 -24.29
N ASP A 126 -18.68 -8.11 -23.20
CA ASP A 126 -19.76 -7.15 -22.90
C ASP A 126 -19.30 -5.68 -22.89
N ARG A 127 -18.01 -5.41 -23.14
CA ARG A 127 -17.41 -4.06 -23.13
C ARG A 127 -16.09 -4.06 -23.93
N PRO A 128 -15.60 -2.91 -24.43
CA PRO A 128 -14.32 -2.80 -25.12
C PRO A 128 -13.14 -2.91 -24.14
N LEU A 129 -12.85 -4.08 -23.56
CA LEU A 129 -11.82 -4.20 -22.53
C LEU A 129 -11.17 -5.57 -22.54
N ALA A 130 -9.89 -5.61 -22.18
CA ALA A 130 -9.16 -6.81 -21.82
C ALA A 130 -8.40 -6.59 -20.49
N ARG A 131 -8.20 -7.67 -19.73
CA ARG A 131 -7.50 -7.69 -18.43
C ARG A 131 -6.37 -8.72 -18.45
N TRP A 132 -5.21 -8.32 -17.95
CA TRP A 132 -4.07 -9.17 -17.67
C TRP A 132 -3.90 -9.32 -16.16
N LEU A 133 -3.68 -10.55 -15.70
CA LEU A 133 -3.26 -10.85 -14.34
C LEU A 133 -1.93 -11.61 -14.41
N ASP A 134 -0.85 -10.94 -14.05
CA ASP A 134 0.48 -11.52 -13.96
C ASP A 134 0.69 -12.01 -12.53
N ILE A 135 0.77 -13.33 -12.35
CA ILE A 135 0.79 -14.01 -11.06
C ILE A 135 2.22 -14.46 -10.79
N PHE A 136 2.82 -13.94 -9.71
CA PHE A 136 4.20 -14.21 -9.33
C PHE A 136 4.24 -14.97 -8.02
N THR A 137 4.73 -16.21 -8.03
CA THR A 137 4.89 -17.04 -6.83
C THR A 137 6.36 -17.25 -6.53
N ASN A 138 6.82 -16.73 -5.38
CA ASN A 138 8.17 -16.94 -4.90
C ASN A 138 8.27 -18.30 -4.21
N THR A 139 9.01 -19.23 -4.80
CA THR A 139 9.18 -20.60 -4.28
C THR A 139 10.35 -20.72 -3.31
N SER A 140 11.10 -19.65 -3.07
CA SER A 140 12.21 -19.63 -2.11
C SER A 140 11.76 -19.31 -0.68
N THR A 141 12.71 -19.46 0.25
CA THR A 141 12.55 -19.13 1.66
C THR A 141 12.92 -17.68 2.00
N GLN A 142 13.28 -16.87 1.01
CA GLN A 142 13.66 -15.46 1.18
C GLN A 142 12.74 -14.55 0.36
N GLU A 143 12.58 -13.29 0.75
CA GLU A 143 11.88 -12.30 -0.08
C GLU A 143 12.67 -12.03 -1.36
N VAL A 144 11.96 -11.88 -2.48
CA VAL A 144 12.55 -11.58 -3.79
C VAL A 144 12.03 -10.22 -4.26
N SER A 145 12.95 -9.34 -4.67
CA SER A 145 12.61 -8.09 -5.37
C SER A 145 12.82 -8.27 -6.86
N LEU A 146 11.81 -7.94 -7.67
CA LEU A 146 11.77 -8.23 -9.10
C LEU A 146 11.32 -6.98 -9.89
N PRO A 147 12.20 -6.36 -10.70
CA PRO A 147 11.79 -5.34 -11.65
C PRO A 147 11.04 -5.99 -12.80
N ILE A 148 9.78 -5.60 -12.98
CA ILE A 148 8.90 -6.11 -14.05
C ILE A 148 8.66 -5.01 -15.06
N VAL A 149 8.79 -5.31 -16.34
CA VAL A 149 8.43 -4.39 -17.41
C VAL A 149 7.27 -4.97 -18.22
N ILE A 150 6.22 -4.18 -18.39
CA ILE A 150 5.16 -4.44 -19.37
C ILE A 150 5.42 -3.51 -20.55
N ARG A 151 5.76 -4.09 -21.70
CA ARG A 151 6.08 -3.37 -22.94
C ARG A 151 4.91 -3.47 -23.92
N THR A 152 4.47 -2.34 -24.44
CA THR A 152 3.55 -2.28 -25.58
C THR A 152 4.26 -1.57 -26.71
N ASP A 153 4.48 -2.30 -27.81
CA ASP A 153 4.97 -1.75 -29.06
C ASP A 153 3.76 -1.54 -29.99
N LEU A 154 3.65 -0.33 -30.54
CA LEU A 154 2.64 0.05 -31.52
C LEU A 154 3.25 0.00 -32.92
N ASN A 155 2.45 -0.41 -33.89
CA ASN A 155 2.87 -0.44 -35.30
C ASN A 155 3.09 0.96 -35.88
N TYR A 156 2.49 1.97 -35.24
CA TYR A 156 2.45 3.36 -35.66
C TYR A 156 3.00 4.26 -34.54
N GLY A 157 3.68 5.35 -34.91
CA GLY A 157 4.22 6.30 -33.93
C GLY A 157 3.10 6.94 -33.10
N ILE A 158 3.33 7.17 -31.80
CA ILE A 158 2.36 7.84 -30.93
C ILE A 158 2.30 9.32 -31.28
N ALA A 159 1.15 9.78 -31.75
CA ALA A 159 0.89 11.16 -32.13
C ALA A 159 0.36 12.01 -30.97
N ALA A 160 -0.34 11.40 -30.00
CA ALA A 160 -0.83 12.09 -28.82
C ALA A 160 -0.97 11.13 -27.64
N THR A 161 -0.74 11.66 -26.44
CA THR A 161 -0.95 10.97 -25.17
C THR A 161 -1.75 11.88 -24.23
N THR A 162 -2.72 11.31 -23.53
CA THR A 162 -3.44 11.95 -22.44
C THR A 162 -3.29 11.07 -21.21
N THR A 163 -2.90 11.65 -20.08
CA THR A 163 -2.80 10.95 -18.79
C THR A 163 -3.94 11.36 -17.87
N SER A 164 -4.14 10.66 -16.76
CA SER A 164 -5.14 11.02 -15.75
C SER A 164 -4.99 12.42 -15.16
N SER A 165 -3.76 12.97 -15.12
CA SER A 165 -3.50 14.35 -14.72
C SER A 165 -3.84 15.36 -15.82
N GLY A 166 -3.96 14.90 -17.07
CA GLY A 166 -4.17 15.73 -18.25
C GLY A 166 -2.89 16.27 -18.89
N ASP A 167 -1.71 16.01 -18.30
CA ASP A 167 -0.45 16.63 -18.72
C ASP A 167 0.16 15.99 -19.98
N GLY A 168 -0.32 14.80 -20.36
CA GLY A 168 0.19 14.05 -21.52
C GLY A 168 1.59 13.44 -21.30
N GLN A 169 2.20 13.68 -20.14
CA GLN A 169 3.37 13.01 -19.63
C GLN A 169 3.00 12.24 -18.36
N TRP A 170 3.52 11.03 -18.21
CA TRP A 170 3.21 10.20 -17.04
C TRP A 170 3.89 10.75 -15.78
N GLY A 171 3.08 11.18 -14.81
CA GLY A 171 3.50 11.62 -13.49
C GLY A 171 3.35 10.55 -12.40
N PRO A 172 3.87 10.81 -11.19
CA PRO A 172 3.75 9.89 -10.05
C PRO A 172 2.31 9.60 -9.63
N ASP A 173 1.38 10.55 -9.87
CA ASP A 173 -0.03 10.45 -9.50
C ASP A 173 -0.91 9.82 -10.60
N ASP A 174 -0.35 9.64 -11.80
CA ASP A 174 -1.09 9.04 -12.91
C ASP A 174 -1.41 7.56 -12.68
N TRP A 175 -2.57 7.14 -13.20
CA TRP A 175 -3.08 5.78 -13.06
C TRP A 175 -3.61 5.18 -14.36
N HIS A 176 -3.95 6.03 -15.34
CA HIS A 176 -4.19 5.61 -16.72
C HIS A 176 -3.55 6.56 -17.74
N MET A 177 -3.43 6.07 -18.97
CA MET A 177 -3.10 6.89 -20.13
C MET A 177 -3.86 6.42 -21.36
N THR A 178 -4.22 7.36 -22.22
CA THR A 178 -4.77 7.11 -23.56
C THR A 178 -3.75 7.55 -24.60
N THR A 179 -3.43 6.67 -25.55
CA THR A 179 -2.54 6.97 -26.67
C THR A 179 -3.28 6.92 -27.99
N ARG A 180 -2.92 7.84 -28.91
CA ARG A 180 -3.40 7.86 -30.29
C ARG A 180 -2.19 7.83 -31.21
N THR A 181 -2.21 6.95 -32.21
CA THR A 181 -1.10 6.86 -33.16
C THR A 181 -1.22 7.88 -34.29
N ASN A 182 -0.20 7.97 -35.14
CA ASN A 182 -0.19 8.80 -36.35
C ASN A 182 -1.02 8.22 -37.50
N ASN A 183 -1.50 6.97 -37.40
CA ASN A 183 -2.47 6.42 -38.34
C ASN A 183 -3.91 6.63 -37.81
N PRO A 184 -4.72 7.51 -38.42
CA PRO A 184 -6.07 7.79 -37.96
C PRO A 184 -7.04 6.61 -38.11
N GLN A 185 -6.68 5.56 -38.87
CA GLN A 185 -7.47 4.34 -38.98
C GLN A 185 -7.18 3.33 -37.87
N SER A 186 -6.07 3.48 -37.15
CA SER A 186 -5.77 2.64 -35.99
C SER A 186 -6.57 3.10 -34.77
N PRO A 187 -7.11 2.17 -33.95
CA PRO A 187 -7.70 2.52 -32.68
C PRO A 187 -6.76 3.33 -31.79
N ALA A 188 -7.32 4.27 -31.03
CA ALA A 188 -6.69 4.75 -29.81
C ALA A 188 -6.64 3.61 -28.79
N LEU A 189 -5.66 3.65 -27.89
CA LEU A 189 -5.50 2.69 -26.81
C LEU A 189 -5.65 3.36 -25.46
N LEU A 190 -6.34 2.70 -24.53
CA LEU A 190 -6.35 3.07 -23.11
C LEU A 190 -5.57 2.03 -22.32
N HIS A 191 -4.71 2.49 -21.43
CA HIS A 191 -3.92 1.68 -20.51
C HIS A 191 -4.30 2.06 -19.09
N ILE A 192 -4.90 1.15 -18.32
CA ILE A 192 -5.22 1.36 -16.90
C ILE A 192 -4.25 0.51 -16.08
N LEU A 193 -3.31 1.17 -15.42
CA LEU A 193 -2.10 0.54 -14.90
C LEU A 193 -2.12 0.35 -13.38
N CYS A 194 -2.82 1.21 -12.64
CA CYS A 194 -2.95 1.07 -11.19
C CYS A 194 -4.23 1.77 -10.69
N ASP A 195 -4.48 1.66 -9.39
CA ASP A 195 -5.57 2.38 -8.72
C ASP A 195 -5.24 3.88 -8.57
N PRO A 196 -6.20 4.79 -8.83
CA PRO A 196 -5.99 6.23 -8.80
C PRO A 196 -5.49 6.78 -7.47
N LYS A 197 -5.86 6.16 -6.35
CA LYS A 197 -5.61 6.75 -5.02
C LYS A 197 -4.85 5.82 -4.08
N LYS A 198 -4.98 4.51 -4.24
CA LYS A 198 -4.59 3.55 -3.19
C LYS A 198 -3.62 2.47 -3.66
N ALA A 199 -3.10 2.56 -4.89
CA ALA A 199 -2.16 1.56 -5.40
C ALA A 199 -0.94 1.39 -4.48
N ARG A 200 -0.70 0.16 -3.98
CA ARG A 200 0.47 -0.12 -3.12
C ARG A 200 1.79 -0.05 -3.88
N ILE A 201 1.70 -0.28 -5.18
CA ILE A 201 2.79 -0.09 -6.13
C ILE A 201 2.24 0.66 -7.33
N ARG A 202 3.02 1.61 -7.82
CA ARG A 202 2.74 2.39 -9.03
C ARG A 202 3.85 2.16 -10.04
N PRO A 203 3.55 2.07 -11.34
CA PRO A 203 4.60 1.97 -12.34
C PRO A 203 5.26 3.32 -12.58
N THR A 204 6.52 3.28 -12.99
CA THR A 204 7.08 4.35 -13.81
C THR A 204 6.77 4.04 -15.27
N VAL A 205 6.31 5.01 -16.06
CA VAL A 205 6.04 4.79 -17.48
C VAL A 205 6.97 5.64 -18.34
N GLN A 206 7.58 4.99 -19.32
CA GLN A 206 8.40 5.62 -20.34
C GLN A 206 7.75 5.43 -21.70
N GLN A 207 7.67 6.50 -22.47
CA GLN A 207 7.15 6.50 -23.83
C GLN A 207 8.25 6.91 -24.80
N GLN A 208 8.48 6.13 -25.85
CA GLN A 208 9.47 6.41 -26.88
C GLN A 208 8.92 6.05 -28.26
N HIS A 209 8.66 7.06 -29.10
CA HIS A 209 8.12 6.91 -30.45
C HIS A 209 6.83 6.07 -30.50
N SER A 210 6.90 4.78 -30.78
CA SER A 210 5.77 3.84 -30.82
C SER A 210 5.76 2.85 -29.64
N ARG A 211 6.68 2.98 -28.70
CA ARG A 211 6.87 2.07 -27.57
C ARG A 211 6.43 2.70 -26.26
N ILE A 212 5.73 1.93 -25.44
CA ILE A 212 5.34 2.26 -24.06
C ILE A 212 5.93 1.18 -23.14
N MET A 213 6.65 1.58 -22.10
CA MET A 213 7.24 0.69 -21.10
C MET A 213 6.73 1.07 -19.71
N SER A 214 5.96 0.18 -19.09
CA SER A 214 5.50 0.34 -17.71
C SER A 214 6.32 -0.55 -16.79
N THR A 215 7.12 0.06 -15.91
CA THR A 215 8.05 -0.65 -15.03
C THR A 215 7.54 -0.65 -13.58
N TYR A 216 7.42 -1.84 -12.99
CA TYR A 216 7.03 -2.06 -11.60
C TYR A 216 8.21 -2.63 -10.80
N GLN A 217 8.31 -2.26 -9.53
CA GLN A 217 9.22 -2.89 -8.58
C GLN A 217 8.44 -3.78 -7.63
N LEU A 218 8.42 -5.09 -7.91
CA LEU A 218 7.69 -6.06 -7.09
C LEU A 218 8.54 -6.56 -5.94
N LYS A 219 7.95 -6.63 -4.74
CA LYS A 219 8.49 -7.38 -3.61
C LYS A 219 7.58 -8.58 -3.33
N ILE A 220 8.15 -9.77 -3.39
CA ILE A 220 7.41 -11.03 -3.25
C ILE A 220 7.95 -11.77 -2.03
N PRO A 221 7.22 -11.79 -0.90
CA PRO A 221 7.68 -12.47 0.30
C PRO A 221 7.91 -13.98 0.06
N ALA A 222 8.77 -14.57 0.89
CA ALA A 222 9.10 -16.00 0.84
C ALA A 222 7.84 -16.88 0.84
N GLY A 223 7.74 -17.82 -0.11
CA GLY A 223 6.60 -18.73 -0.23
C GLY A 223 5.25 -18.05 -0.50
N LYS A 224 5.23 -16.78 -0.91
CA LYS A 224 4.00 -16.02 -1.18
C LYS A 224 3.80 -15.76 -2.67
N THR A 225 2.56 -15.42 -2.99
CA THR A 225 2.11 -15.03 -4.32
C THR A 225 1.63 -13.58 -4.30
N VAL A 226 1.99 -12.81 -5.33
CA VAL A 226 1.46 -11.47 -5.62
C VAL A 226 0.96 -11.41 -7.07
N ILE A 227 0.04 -10.50 -7.35
CA ILE A 227 -0.56 -10.35 -8.68
C ILE A 227 -0.44 -8.90 -9.15
N LEU A 228 0.06 -8.68 -10.37
CA LEU A 228 -0.12 -7.44 -11.10
C LEU A 228 -1.36 -7.56 -11.98
N CYS A 229 -2.26 -6.59 -11.90
CA CYS A 229 -3.44 -6.53 -12.76
C CYS A 229 -3.28 -5.35 -13.73
N VAL A 230 -3.53 -5.50 -15.02
CA VAL A 230 -3.54 -4.35 -15.96
C VAL A 230 -4.74 -4.48 -16.88
N PHE A 231 -5.35 -3.36 -17.27
CA PHE A 231 -6.40 -3.34 -18.27
C PHE A 231 -5.96 -2.57 -19.51
N GLN A 232 -6.40 -3.04 -20.68
CA GLN A 232 -6.32 -2.27 -21.92
C GLN A 232 -7.66 -2.24 -22.64
N SER A 233 -7.89 -1.17 -23.39
CA SER A 233 -9.04 -0.98 -24.28
C SER A 233 -8.57 -0.45 -25.63
N GLN A 234 -9.30 -0.82 -26.69
CA GLN A 234 -9.19 -0.25 -28.02
C GLN A 234 -10.44 0.59 -28.28
N SER A 235 -10.29 1.75 -28.91
CA SER A 235 -11.43 2.54 -29.39
C SER A 235 -11.10 3.33 -30.65
N THR A 236 -12.05 3.45 -31.58
CA THR A 236 -11.95 4.37 -32.72
C THR A 236 -11.92 5.86 -32.31
N ARG A 237 -12.43 6.21 -31.12
CA ARG A 237 -12.55 7.58 -30.64
C ARG A 237 -12.05 7.71 -29.19
N PRO A 238 -11.05 8.54 -28.90
CA PRO A 238 -10.55 8.73 -27.54
C PRO A 238 -11.64 9.07 -26.50
N ALA A 239 -12.70 9.79 -26.89
CA ALA A 239 -13.81 10.12 -26.00
C ALA A 239 -14.56 8.89 -25.45
N GLU A 240 -14.57 7.76 -26.16
CA GLU A 240 -15.19 6.53 -25.65
C GLU A 240 -14.38 5.91 -24.48
N HIS A 241 -13.08 6.22 -24.40
CA HIS A 241 -12.29 5.83 -23.24
C HIS A 241 -12.67 6.63 -21.99
N GLU A 242 -13.01 7.92 -22.13
CA GLU A 242 -13.54 8.71 -21.02
C GLU A 242 -14.86 8.14 -20.50
N ASP A 243 -15.76 7.76 -21.42
CA ASP A 243 -17.02 7.08 -21.06
C ASP A 243 -16.77 5.74 -20.35
N LEU A 244 -15.75 4.99 -20.79
CA LEU A 244 -15.34 3.72 -20.19
C LEU A 244 -14.75 3.94 -18.80
N LEU A 245 -13.90 4.95 -18.62
CA LEU A 245 -13.28 5.32 -17.34
C LEU A 245 -14.33 5.79 -16.32
N ALA A 246 -15.30 6.59 -16.76
CA ALA A 246 -16.43 7.00 -15.92
C ALA A 246 -17.26 5.82 -15.41
N LYS A 247 -17.29 4.71 -16.17
CA LYS A 247 -17.98 3.45 -15.82
C LYS A 247 -17.02 2.38 -15.28
N PHE A 248 -15.76 2.72 -15.05
CA PHE A 248 -14.74 1.77 -14.61
C PHE A 248 -14.91 1.46 -13.12
N HIS A 249 -15.63 0.38 -12.82
CA HIS A 249 -15.74 -0.15 -11.46
C HIS A 249 -14.90 -1.42 -11.33
N LEU A 250 -13.71 -1.27 -10.76
CA LEU A 250 -12.75 -2.38 -10.58
C LEU A 250 -13.39 -3.60 -9.90
N ALA A 251 -14.22 -3.40 -8.87
CA ALA A 251 -14.89 -4.49 -8.17
C ALA A 251 -15.79 -5.34 -9.10
N LYS A 252 -16.50 -4.70 -10.04
CA LYS A 252 -17.33 -5.39 -11.04
C LYS A 252 -16.46 -6.17 -12.03
N LEU A 253 -15.36 -5.57 -12.49
CA LEU A 253 -14.43 -6.19 -13.44
C LEU A 253 -13.66 -7.37 -12.86
N LEU A 254 -13.51 -7.44 -11.54
CA LEU A 254 -12.81 -8.51 -10.84
C LEU A 254 -13.76 -9.45 -10.09
N ALA A 255 -15.07 -9.33 -10.30
CA ALA A 255 -16.09 -10.11 -9.60
C ALA A 255 -15.99 -11.63 -9.87
N ASP A 256 -15.37 -12.01 -10.99
CA ASP A 256 -15.08 -13.39 -11.37
C ASP A 256 -13.93 -14.03 -10.57
N LEU A 257 -13.07 -13.21 -9.97
CA LEU A 257 -11.97 -13.68 -9.13
C LEU A 257 -12.46 -13.86 -7.68
N PRO A 258 -12.06 -14.93 -6.99
CA PRO A 258 -12.33 -15.07 -5.56
C PRO A 258 -11.74 -13.90 -4.74
N PRO A 259 -12.36 -13.52 -3.60
CA PRO A 259 -11.84 -12.46 -2.73
C PRO A 259 -10.38 -12.63 -2.34
N ALA A 260 -9.95 -13.87 -2.05
CA ALA A 260 -8.58 -14.19 -1.68
C ALA A 260 -7.58 -13.92 -2.81
N VAL A 261 -7.94 -14.23 -4.07
CA VAL A 261 -7.12 -13.91 -5.25
C VAL A 261 -7.03 -12.40 -5.45
N ARG A 262 -8.17 -11.70 -5.34
CA ARG A 262 -8.19 -10.25 -5.49
C ARG A 262 -7.34 -9.52 -4.44
N ALA A 263 -7.27 -10.05 -3.22
CA ALA A 263 -6.42 -9.50 -2.17
C ALA A 263 -4.91 -9.63 -2.44
N MET A 264 -4.52 -10.48 -3.40
CA MET A 264 -3.13 -10.61 -3.87
C MET A 264 -2.76 -9.58 -4.95
N ILE A 265 -3.73 -8.84 -5.50
CA ILE A 265 -3.47 -7.78 -6.47
C ILE A 265 -2.84 -6.60 -5.76
N VAL A 266 -1.63 -6.21 -6.17
CA VAL A 266 -0.80 -5.23 -5.45
C VAL A 266 -0.87 -3.82 -6.02
N ASN A 267 -1.16 -3.66 -7.31
CA ASN A 267 -1.25 -2.35 -7.98
C ASN A 267 -2.66 -1.77 -8.01
N PHE A 268 -3.66 -2.48 -7.47
CA PHE A 268 -5.00 -1.96 -7.27
C PHE A 268 -5.51 -2.23 -5.85
N ASP A 269 -5.87 -1.17 -5.11
CA ASP A 269 -6.34 -1.26 -3.73
C ASP A 269 -7.79 -0.76 -3.63
N GLY A 270 -8.69 -1.55 -4.21
CA GLY A 270 -10.15 -1.40 -4.06
C GLY A 270 -10.87 -2.73 -3.87
N LEU A 271 -10.10 -3.82 -3.82
CA LEU A 271 -10.62 -5.19 -3.82
C LEU A 271 -10.58 -5.86 -2.46
N ALA A 272 -9.71 -5.36 -1.58
CA ALA A 272 -10.01 -5.33 -0.17
C ALA A 272 -11.11 -4.28 0.03
N GLY A 273 -12.30 -4.58 -0.49
CA GLY A 273 -13.52 -3.91 -0.09
C GLY A 273 -13.62 -3.92 1.43
N VAL A 274 -14.63 -3.24 1.93
CA VAL A 274 -14.87 -3.17 3.36
C VAL A 274 -15.15 -4.57 3.89
N GLY A 275 -14.08 -5.26 4.31
CA GLY A 275 -14.09 -6.68 4.64
C GLY A 275 -14.37 -7.56 3.43
N MET A 276 -14.60 -8.84 3.69
CA MET A 276 -14.92 -9.85 2.67
C MET A 276 -16.29 -9.65 2.01
N VAL A 277 -17.04 -8.59 2.35
CA VAL A 277 -18.41 -8.37 1.91
C VAL A 277 -18.44 -7.37 0.76
N GLN A 278 -18.71 -7.88 -0.44
CA GLN A 278 -19.00 -7.06 -1.61
C GLN A 278 -20.50 -7.05 -1.84
N LEU A 279 -21.11 -5.87 -1.75
CA LEU A 279 -22.52 -5.67 -2.06
C LEU A 279 -22.66 -5.30 -3.53
N GLN A 280 -23.58 -5.96 -4.24
CA GLN A 280 -24.00 -5.52 -5.56
C GLN A 280 -24.98 -4.37 -5.38
N ARG A 281 -24.75 -3.24 -6.07
CA ARG A 281 -25.55 -2.02 -5.94
C ARG A 281 -25.89 -1.44 -7.30
N SER A 282 -27.03 -0.75 -7.37
CA SER A 282 -27.49 0.01 -8.53
C SER A 282 -27.64 1.49 -8.15
N ASP A 283 -27.46 2.37 -9.12
CA ASP A 283 -27.79 3.80 -9.05
C ASP A 283 -29.30 4.07 -9.27
N GLN A 284 -30.03 3.15 -9.89
CA GLN A 284 -31.44 3.34 -10.26
C GLN A 284 -32.42 2.95 -9.15
N ALA A 285 -32.17 1.84 -8.46
CA ALA A 285 -33.09 1.28 -7.47
C ALA A 285 -32.35 0.50 -6.38
N ASP A 286 -33.02 0.23 -5.27
CA ASP A 286 -32.53 -0.72 -4.29
C ASP A 286 -32.58 -2.14 -4.88
N LEU A 287 -31.64 -2.98 -4.47
CA LEU A 287 -31.45 -4.32 -5.02
C LEU A 287 -31.55 -5.36 -3.92
N ILE A 288 -32.30 -6.43 -4.18
CA ILE A 288 -32.28 -7.67 -3.40
C ILE A 288 -31.81 -8.78 -4.32
N LEU A 289 -30.70 -9.44 -3.98
CA LEU A 289 -30.23 -10.64 -4.65
C LEU A 289 -30.66 -11.86 -3.84
N LEU A 290 -31.44 -12.75 -4.45
CA LEU A 290 -31.93 -13.97 -3.83
C LEU A 290 -30.87 -15.09 -3.85
N THR A 291 -31.08 -16.12 -3.02
CA THR A 291 -30.19 -17.28 -2.94
C THR A 291 -30.14 -18.12 -4.23
N ASN A 292 -31.18 -18.03 -5.07
CA ASN A 292 -31.22 -18.65 -6.39
C ASN A 292 -30.57 -17.81 -7.50
N GLY A 293 -30.12 -16.59 -7.17
CA GLY A 293 -29.48 -15.66 -8.11
C GLY A 293 -30.42 -14.65 -8.76
N ASP A 294 -31.73 -14.73 -8.50
CA ASP A 294 -32.69 -13.74 -9.03
C ASP A 294 -32.50 -12.38 -8.36
N GLU A 295 -32.70 -11.32 -9.13
CA GLU A 295 -32.61 -9.93 -8.68
C GLU A 295 -34.01 -9.32 -8.59
N ILE A 296 -34.29 -8.65 -7.46
CA ILE A 296 -35.50 -7.85 -7.26
C ILE A 296 -35.07 -6.39 -7.11
N PHE A 297 -35.66 -5.52 -7.92
CA PHE A 297 -35.47 -4.08 -7.87
C PHE A 297 -36.69 -3.39 -7.25
N GLY A 298 -36.45 -2.38 -6.41
CA GLY A 298 -37.52 -1.59 -5.82
C GLY A 298 -37.00 -0.55 -4.82
N THR A 299 -37.85 -0.19 -3.86
CA THR A 299 -37.47 0.64 -2.72
C THR A 299 -37.62 -0.17 -1.43
N ILE A 300 -36.51 -0.48 -0.78
CA ILE A 300 -36.47 -1.21 0.48
C ILE A 300 -36.98 -0.26 1.59
N ALA A 301 -37.84 -0.77 2.46
CA ALA A 301 -38.35 0.02 3.59
C ALA A 301 -37.21 0.46 4.52
N ASP A 302 -37.12 1.76 4.80
CA ASP A 302 -36.06 2.37 5.63
C ASP A 302 -36.30 2.09 7.12
N ARG A 303 -36.05 0.84 7.54
CA ARG A 303 -36.23 0.37 8.93
C ARG A 303 -34.89 0.05 9.60
N PRO A 304 -34.74 0.35 10.90
CA PRO A 304 -33.54 -0.02 11.62
C PRO A 304 -33.39 -1.54 11.73
N VAL A 305 -32.16 -2.04 11.60
CA VAL A 305 -31.86 -3.48 11.71
C VAL A 305 -31.52 -3.80 13.17
N ALA A 306 -32.42 -4.50 13.84
CA ALA A 306 -32.11 -5.13 15.12
C ALA A 306 -31.35 -6.43 14.88
N MET A 307 -30.18 -6.58 15.52
CA MET A 307 -29.39 -7.79 15.45
C MET A 307 -28.67 -8.09 16.77
N THR A 308 -28.34 -9.37 16.98
CA THR A 308 -27.46 -9.79 18.08
C THR A 308 -26.06 -10.05 17.54
N ALA A 309 -25.16 -9.10 17.73
CA ALA A 309 -23.74 -9.23 17.42
C ALA A 309 -23.02 -10.01 18.53
N PHE A 310 -21.74 -10.32 18.35
CA PHE A 310 -20.98 -11.05 19.37
C PHE A 310 -20.82 -10.26 20.68
N PHE A 311 -20.93 -8.92 20.63
CA PHE A 311 -20.87 -8.02 21.78
C PHE A 311 -22.26 -7.68 22.36
N GLY A 312 -23.34 -8.32 21.88
CA GLY A 312 -24.69 -8.13 22.40
C GLY A 312 -25.69 -7.61 21.36
N PRO A 313 -26.92 -7.28 21.79
CA PRO A 313 -27.94 -6.70 20.92
C PRO A 313 -27.53 -5.29 20.48
N ILE A 314 -27.74 -4.99 19.20
CA ILE A 314 -27.51 -3.68 18.61
C ILE A 314 -28.61 -3.37 17.60
N GLU A 315 -29.04 -2.12 17.58
CA GLU A 315 -29.95 -1.60 16.57
C GLU A 315 -29.17 -0.66 15.64
N VAL A 316 -29.15 -1.00 14.35
CA VAL A 316 -28.41 -0.24 13.34
C VAL A 316 -29.38 0.69 12.60
N PRO A 317 -29.18 2.02 12.63
CA PRO A 317 -30.07 2.96 11.93
C PRO A 317 -30.10 2.74 10.42
N ALA A 318 -31.30 2.70 9.84
CA ALA A 318 -31.52 2.44 8.41
C ALA A 318 -30.72 3.39 7.48
N LYS A 319 -30.66 4.67 7.86
CA LYS A 319 -29.91 5.71 7.15
C LYS A 319 -28.41 5.44 7.04
N LYS A 320 -27.83 4.73 8.01
CA LYS A 320 -26.40 4.39 8.00
C LYS A 320 -26.11 3.12 7.20
N ILE A 321 -27.13 2.36 6.81
CA ILE A 321 -26.94 1.07 6.14
C ILE A 321 -26.75 1.31 4.64
N ILE A 322 -25.70 0.71 4.07
CA ILE A 322 -25.53 0.54 2.63
C ILE A 322 -26.25 -0.73 2.17
N GLY A 323 -26.12 -1.81 2.94
CA GLY A 323 -26.79 -3.08 2.67
C GLY A 323 -26.38 -4.16 3.64
N MET A 324 -26.79 -5.39 3.34
CA MET A 324 -26.57 -6.56 4.18
C MET A 324 -26.31 -7.79 3.32
N ALA A 325 -25.33 -8.61 3.72
CA ALA A 325 -25.05 -9.90 3.11
C ALA A 325 -25.31 -11.03 4.11
N MET A 326 -26.02 -12.07 3.69
CA MET A 326 -26.28 -13.25 4.52
C MET A 326 -25.08 -14.20 4.49
N ASP A 327 -24.76 -14.82 5.63
CA ASP A 327 -23.73 -15.85 5.70
C ASP A 327 -24.30 -17.18 5.14
N PRO A 328 -23.81 -17.68 4.00
CA PRO A 328 -24.34 -18.89 3.40
C PRO A 328 -24.07 -20.14 4.26
N LYS A 329 -23.09 -20.08 5.17
CA LYS A 329 -22.72 -21.20 6.05
C LYS A 329 -23.48 -21.17 7.38
N ARG A 330 -24.09 -20.05 7.75
CA ARG A 330 -24.75 -19.86 9.05
C ARG A 330 -26.10 -19.16 8.86
N PRO A 331 -27.20 -19.91 8.67
CA PRO A 331 -28.51 -19.35 8.43
C PRO A 331 -28.93 -18.33 9.50
N GLY A 332 -29.42 -17.17 9.05
CA GLY A 332 -29.86 -16.07 9.92
C GLY A 332 -28.74 -15.15 10.44
N ARG A 333 -27.48 -15.54 10.27
CA ARG A 333 -26.34 -14.65 10.48
C ARG A 333 -26.14 -13.78 9.24
N ALA A 334 -25.96 -12.49 9.46
CA ALA A 334 -25.77 -11.51 8.40
C ALA A 334 -24.67 -10.52 8.76
N THR A 335 -24.03 -9.95 7.76
CA THR A 335 -23.10 -8.82 7.90
C THR A 335 -23.73 -7.59 7.27
N VAL A 336 -23.94 -6.55 8.08
CA VAL A 336 -24.43 -5.25 7.63
C VAL A 336 -23.25 -4.34 7.33
N VAL A 337 -23.28 -3.65 6.20
CA VAL A 337 -22.28 -2.68 5.75
C VAL A 337 -22.82 -1.28 5.93
N LEU A 338 -22.06 -0.40 6.58
CA LEU A 338 -22.48 0.98 6.85
C LEU A 338 -21.76 2.02 5.99
N THR A 339 -22.34 3.22 5.92
CA THR A 339 -21.84 4.36 5.15
C THR A 339 -20.47 4.87 5.62
N ASP A 340 -20.14 4.69 6.90
CA ASP A 340 -18.85 5.03 7.52
C ASP A 340 -17.82 3.87 7.49
N GLY A 341 -18.18 2.76 6.86
CA GLY A 341 -17.31 1.60 6.67
C GLY A 341 -17.24 0.62 7.81
N GLN A 342 -18.15 0.75 8.77
CA GLN A 342 -18.40 -0.32 9.72
C GLN A 342 -18.97 -1.57 9.05
N LEU A 343 -18.63 -2.71 9.64
CA LEU A 343 -19.15 -4.03 9.31
C LEU A 343 -19.57 -4.69 10.60
N ILE A 344 -20.82 -5.08 10.67
CA ILE A 344 -21.37 -5.67 11.89
C ILE A 344 -22.00 -6.99 11.51
N THR A 345 -21.42 -8.06 12.04
CA THR A 345 -21.92 -9.41 11.85
C THR A 345 -22.68 -9.87 13.08
N GLY A 346 -23.92 -10.32 12.88
CA GLY A 346 -24.78 -10.78 13.96
C GLY A 346 -25.94 -11.63 13.46
N GLN A 347 -26.74 -12.14 14.39
CA GLN A 347 -28.02 -12.77 14.10
C GLN A 347 -29.05 -11.68 13.83
N CYS A 348 -29.62 -11.65 12.63
CA CYS A 348 -30.67 -10.67 12.28
C CYS A 348 -32.00 -11.08 12.92
N ALA A 349 -32.72 -10.11 13.48
CA ALA A 349 -34.04 -10.33 14.11
C ALA A 349 -35.21 -10.31 13.11
N TRP A 350 -34.96 -9.97 11.84
CA TRP A 350 -36.00 -9.86 10.82
C TRP A 350 -36.41 -11.23 10.24
N ASP A 351 -37.71 -11.42 10.03
CA ASP A 351 -38.25 -12.58 9.30
C ASP A 351 -38.30 -12.33 7.79
N ALA A 352 -38.63 -11.10 7.38
CA ALA A 352 -38.77 -10.68 5.99
C ALA A 352 -38.30 -9.22 5.79
N LEU A 353 -37.85 -8.93 4.58
CA LEU A 353 -37.53 -7.59 4.10
C LEU A 353 -38.69 -7.07 3.24
N GLU A 354 -39.15 -5.86 3.54
CA GLU A 354 -40.22 -5.20 2.80
C GLU A 354 -39.65 -4.36 1.66
N VAL A 355 -40.12 -4.61 0.43
CA VAL A 355 -39.73 -3.85 -0.77
C VAL A 355 -40.95 -3.38 -1.53
N MET A 356 -40.99 -2.09 -1.84
CA MET A 356 -42.00 -1.49 -2.72
C MET A 356 -41.52 -1.60 -4.17
N LEU A 357 -42.29 -2.28 -5.02
CA LEU A 357 -41.92 -2.49 -6.42
C LEU A 357 -42.20 -1.22 -7.26
N SER A 358 -41.40 -0.98 -8.29
CA SER A 358 -41.55 0.20 -9.17
C SER A 358 -42.90 0.27 -9.90
N VAL A 359 -43.55 -0.89 -10.11
CA VAL A 359 -44.88 -1.00 -10.72
C VAL A 359 -46.04 -0.85 -9.71
N GLY A 360 -45.72 -0.56 -8.44
CA GLY A 360 -46.65 -0.55 -7.32
C GLY A 360 -46.72 -1.87 -6.58
N GLY A 361 -47.23 -1.81 -5.34
CA GLY A 361 -47.35 -2.96 -4.44
C GLY A 361 -46.14 -3.17 -3.54
N THR A 362 -46.38 -3.89 -2.44
CA THR A 362 -45.38 -4.21 -1.43
C THR A 362 -45.13 -5.72 -1.42
N LEU A 363 -43.87 -6.11 -1.53
CA LEU A 363 -43.42 -7.50 -1.46
C LEU A 363 -42.68 -7.73 -0.14
N GLN A 364 -43.01 -8.81 0.56
CA GLN A 364 -42.31 -9.28 1.75
C GLN A 364 -41.40 -10.44 1.34
N VAL A 365 -40.08 -10.22 1.34
CA VAL A 365 -39.09 -11.22 0.93
C VAL A 365 -38.50 -11.88 2.19
N PRO A 366 -38.73 -13.18 2.45
CA PRO A 366 -38.19 -13.84 3.63
C PRO A 366 -36.67 -13.77 3.68
N ILE A 367 -36.07 -13.41 4.82
CA ILE A 367 -34.62 -13.21 4.97
C ILE A 367 -33.82 -14.47 4.57
N ARG A 368 -34.37 -15.66 4.83
CA ARG A 368 -33.78 -16.95 4.42
C ARG A 368 -33.64 -17.16 2.90
N ARG A 369 -34.36 -16.38 2.09
CA ARG A 369 -34.27 -16.40 0.61
C ARG A 369 -33.35 -15.32 0.07
N ILE A 370 -32.88 -14.40 0.91
CA ILE A 370 -32.01 -13.31 0.50
C ILE A 370 -30.56 -13.77 0.63
N ARG A 371 -29.78 -13.58 -0.42
CA ARG A 371 -28.32 -13.72 -0.38
C ARG A 371 -27.68 -12.43 0.09
N GLN A 372 -28.12 -11.31 -0.47
CA GLN A 372 -27.75 -9.96 -0.05
C GLN A 372 -28.81 -8.96 -0.49
N TRP A 373 -28.81 -7.79 0.12
CA TRP A 373 -29.56 -6.64 -0.36
C TRP A 373 -28.75 -5.37 -0.15
N SER A 374 -29.09 -4.33 -0.90
CA SER A 374 -28.45 -3.03 -0.79
C SER A 374 -29.38 -1.92 -1.19
N TYR A 375 -29.22 -0.78 -0.54
CA TYR A 375 -29.78 0.46 -1.02
C TYR A 375 -29.05 0.97 -2.26
N ARG A 376 -29.78 1.73 -3.07
CA ARG A 376 -29.27 2.41 -4.25
C ARG A 376 -28.10 3.32 -3.91
N ILE A 377 -27.26 3.58 -4.90
CA ILE A 377 -26.19 4.57 -4.81
C ILE A 377 -26.83 5.96 -4.83
N SER A 378 -26.49 6.79 -3.85
CA SER A 378 -26.94 8.17 -3.72
C SER A 378 -25.91 8.98 -2.92
N ASP A 379 -26.10 10.30 -2.82
CA ASP A 379 -25.20 11.15 -2.02
C ASP A 379 -25.13 10.71 -0.54
N ASP A 380 -26.28 10.33 0.04
CA ASP A 380 -26.36 9.79 1.40
C ASP A 380 -25.76 8.39 1.56
N ARG A 381 -25.62 7.64 0.45
CA ARG A 381 -25.15 6.25 0.41
C ARG A 381 -24.19 6.08 -0.77
N PRO A 382 -22.98 6.65 -0.72
CA PRO A 382 -22.05 6.68 -1.84
C PRO A 382 -21.61 5.26 -2.25
N ASP A 383 -21.20 5.07 -3.51
CA ASP A 383 -20.73 3.77 -4.03
C ASP A 383 -19.49 3.28 -3.26
N GLY A 384 -18.57 4.21 -2.99
CA GLY A 384 -17.40 3.99 -2.16
C GLY A 384 -17.70 4.25 -0.69
N VAL A 385 -17.18 3.38 0.17
CA VAL A 385 -17.19 3.63 1.60
C VAL A 385 -16.09 4.63 1.97
N THR A 386 -16.47 5.67 2.70
CA THR A 386 -15.54 6.66 3.24
C THR A 386 -15.00 6.19 4.59
N PHE A 387 -13.72 6.45 4.84
CA PHE A 387 -13.17 6.31 6.18
C PHE A 387 -13.48 7.59 6.95
N ASP A 388 -14.39 7.51 7.92
CA ASP A 388 -14.87 8.67 8.69
C ASP A 388 -14.28 8.76 10.11
N GLY A 389 -13.19 8.03 10.36
CA GLY A 389 -12.46 8.06 11.62
C GLY A 389 -12.09 6.67 12.14
N PRO A 390 -11.69 6.57 13.43
CA PRO A 390 -11.07 5.37 13.95
C PRO A 390 -11.96 4.12 13.91
N ILE A 391 -11.40 3.03 13.41
CA ILE A 391 -12.08 1.74 13.23
C ILE A 391 -11.21 0.61 13.83
N ALA A 392 -11.81 -0.17 14.72
CA ALA A 392 -11.26 -1.44 15.18
C ALA A 392 -11.69 -2.57 14.23
N ILE A 393 -10.72 -3.27 13.65
CA ILE A 393 -10.93 -4.41 12.75
C ILE A 393 -10.70 -5.70 13.55
N LEU A 394 -11.72 -6.55 13.61
CA LEU A 394 -11.68 -7.80 14.36
C LEU A 394 -11.24 -8.98 13.50
N ARG A 395 -10.76 -10.04 14.14
CA ARG A 395 -10.43 -11.33 13.50
C ARG A 395 -11.67 -12.03 12.92
N THR A 396 -12.86 -11.67 13.38
CA THR A 396 -14.15 -12.09 12.79
C THR A 396 -14.42 -11.44 11.44
N GLY A 397 -13.71 -10.36 11.10
CA GLY A 397 -13.96 -9.52 9.92
C GLY A 397 -14.79 -8.28 10.21
N ASP A 398 -15.38 -8.16 11.41
CA ASP A 398 -16.14 -6.98 11.82
C ASP A 398 -15.26 -5.72 11.86
N ARG A 399 -15.88 -4.57 11.61
CA ARG A 399 -15.26 -3.25 11.64
C ARG A 399 -16.13 -2.35 12.47
N LEU A 400 -15.59 -1.90 13.59
CA LEU A 400 -16.34 -1.16 14.59
C LEU A 400 -15.75 0.24 14.68
N ALA A 401 -16.54 1.25 14.32
CA ALA A 401 -16.14 2.64 14.48
C ALA A 401 -16.41 3.03 15.94
N PHE A 402 -15.44 3.72 16.53
CA PHE A 402 -15.46 4.06 17.94
C PHE A 402 -15.00 5.49 18.17
N ASP A 403 -15.28 5.99 19.37
CA ASP A 403 -14.72 7.24 19.86
C ASP A 403 -13.28 7.01 20.35
N PRO A 404 -12.27 7.58 19.66
CA PRO A 404 -10.88 7.42 20.07
C PRO A 404 -10.58 8.00 21.46
N GLU A 405 -11.22 9.10 21.85
CA GLU A 405 -10.90 9.80 23.09
C GLU A 405 -11.37 9.03 24.32
N ALA A 406 -12.41 8.20 24.14
CA ALA A 406 -12.93 7.29 25.16
C ALA A 406 -12.11 5.98 25.29
N THR A 407 -11.07 5.79 24.45
CA THR A 407 -10.32 4.53 24.34
C THR A 407 -8.85 4.75 24.70
N PRO A 408 -8.48 4.80 25.99
CA PRO A 408 -7.09 4.99 26.40
C PRO A 408 -6.27 3.75 26.03
N LEU A 409 -5.29 3.94 25.15
CA LEU A 409 -4.38 2.89 24.72
C LEU A 409 -2.96 3.22 25.18
N LYS A 410 -2.23 2.18 25.61
CA LYS A 410 -0.81 2.27 25.93
C LYS A 410 -0.04 1.16 25.22
N LEU A 411 1.22 1.39 24.89
CA LEU A 411 2.11 0.36 24.36
C LEU A 411 3.19 0.06 25.39
N LEU A 412 3.24 -1.18 25.88
CA LEU A 412 4.41 -1.65 26.62
C LEU A 412 5.50 -2.04 25.62
N SER A 413 6.42 -1.11 25.37
CA SER A 413 7.55 -1.27 24.45
C SER A 413 8.84 -1.61 25.21
N PRO A 414 9.93 -1.99 24.51
CA PRO A 414 11.27 -2.08 25.11
C PRO A 414 11.77 -0.77 25.73
N TYR A 415 11.18 0.37 25.36
CA TYR A 415 11.56 1.72 25.80
C TYR A 415 10.67 2.23 26.96
N GLY A 416 9.81 1.37 27.51
CA GLY A 416 8.87 1.70 28.57
C GLY A 416 7.41 1.72 28.09
N LEU A 417 6.54 2.23 28.97
CA LEU A 417 5.12 2.38 28.71
C LEU A 417 4.86 3.68 27.94
N VAL A 418 4.35 3.56 26.73
CA VAL A 418 4.12 4.69 25.82
C VAL A 418 2.62 4.96 25.75
N ASP A 419 2.20 6.17 26.11
CA ASP A 419 0.81 6.59 25.96
C ASP A 419 0.50 6.87 24.47
N LEU A 420 -0.56 6.25 23.97
CA LEU A 420 -0.95 6.33 22.56
C LEU A 420 -2.15 7.28 22.40
N GLN A 421 -1.89 8.50 21.93
CA GLN A 421 -2.94 9.45 21.57
C GLN A 421 -3.42 9.18 20.16
N ALA A 422 -4.72 8.93 19.99
CA ALA A 422 -5.33 8.57 18.71
C ALA A 422 -5.05 9.59 17.58
N SER A 423 -5.02 10.89 17.91
CA SER A 423 -4.71 11.97 16.97
C SER A 423 -3.34 11.86 16.31
N ASN A 424 -2.42 11.09 16.89
CA ASN A 424 -1.04 10.95 16.42
C ASN A 424 -0.82 9.61 15.70
N LEU A 425 -1.83 8.74 15.67
CA LEU A 425 -1.71 7.38 15.16
C LEU A 425 -2.22 7.27 13.73
N LEU A 426 -1.54 6.43 12.94
CA LEU A 426 -2.05 5.93 11.68
C LEU A 426 -2.78 4.60 11.90
N ALA A 427 -2.10 3.64 12.53
CA ALA A 427 -2.65 2.30 12.75
C ALA A 427 -1.94 1.54 13.88
N ILE A 428 -2.59 0.50 14.39
CA ILE A 428 -2.03 -0.51 15.28
C ILE A 428 -2.31 -1.87 14.65
N GLN A 429 -1.27 -2.65 14.34
CA GLN A 429 -1.39 -4.03 13.86
C GLN A 429 -1.13 -5.01 15.00
N LEU A 430 -2.07 -5.92 15.24
CA LEU A 430 -1.96 -6.94 16.28
C LEU A 430 -1.69 -8.33 15.71
N ASP A 431 -2.12 -8.59 14.47
CA ASP A 431 -1.69 -9.76 13.70
C ASP A 431 -0.43 -9.42 12.89
N ASN A 432 0.73 -9.77 13.43
CA ASN A 432 2.00 -9.63 12.74
C ASN A 432 2.63 -11.01 12.54
N PRO A 433 2.54 -11.62 11.35
CA PRO A 433 3.10 -12.96 11.13
C PRO A 433 4.63 -12.99 11.24
N SER A 434 5.30 -11.83 11.08
CA SER A 434 6.75 -11.72 11.13
C SER A 434 7.30 -11.53 12.55
N HIS A 435 6.46 -11.11 13.52
CA HIS A 435 6.90 -10.77 14.86
C HIS A 435 5.84 -11.14 15.91
N ALA A 436 6.26 -11.66 17.07
CA ALA A 436 5.35 -12.07 18.15
C ALA A 436 4.67 -10.90 18.89
N VAL A 437 4.96 -9.65 18.53
CA VAL A 437 4.50 -8.43 19.21
C VAL A 437 3.68 -7.54 18.28
N HIS A 438 2.87 -6.66 18.86
CA HIS A 438 2.06 -5.70 18.11
C HIS A 438 2.93 -4.57 17.57
N ARG A 439 2.47 -3.92 16.50
CA ARG A 439 3.16 -2.82 15.83
C ARG A 439 2.25 -1.60 15.81
N VAL A 440 2.75 -0.47 16.31
CA VAL A 440 2.07 0.82 16.27
C VAL A 440 2.75 1.68 15.21
N THR A 441 1.96 2.30 14.35
CA THR A 441 2.41 3.25 13.33
C THR A 441 1.77 4.60 13.58
N PHE A 442 2.59 5.64 13.71
CA PHE A 442 2.15 7.02 13.87
C PHE A 442 1.89 7.68 12.51
N LEU A 443 1.22 8.83 12.51
CA LEU A 443 0.98 9.61 11.29
C LEU A 443 2.27 9.96 10.56
N ASN A 444 3.34 10.26 11.30
CA ASN A 444 4.64 10.56 10.73
C ASN A 444 5.44 9.32 10.30
N GLU A 445 4.83 8.14 10.27
CA GLU A 445 5.47 6.85 9.95
C GLU A 445 6.46 6.33 11.01
N THR A 446 6.49 6.90 12.22
CA THR A 446 7.15 6.25 13.35
C THR A 446 6.52 4.88 13.58
N VAL A 447 7.37 3.89 13.77
CA VAL A 447 7.02 2.51 14.05
C VAL A 447 7.59 2.11 15.40
N LEU A 448 6.70 1.60 16.28
CA LEU A 448 7.07 1.01 17.55
C LEU A 448 6.53 -0.41 17.69
N ALA A 449 7.37 -1.32 18.15
CA ALA A 449 6.99 -2.67 18.52
C ALA A 449 6.72 -2.78 20.02
N GLY A 450 5.68 -3.50 20.40
CA GLY A 450 5.36 -3.72 21.82
C GLY A 450 4.06 -4.46 22.07
N LEU A 451 3.70 -4.58 23.35
CA LEU A 451 2.45 -5.19 23.78
C LEU A 451 1.41 -4.11 24.07
N LEU A 452 0.39 -4.02 23.21
CA LEU A 452 -0.74 -3.11 23.40
C LEU A 452 -1.48 -3.39 24.73
N GLN A 453 -1.74 -2.35 25.51
CA GLN A 453 -2.50 -2.37 26.75
C GLN A 453 -3.72 -1.46 26.63
N PRO A 454 -4.84 -1.77 27.31
CA PRO A 454 -5.07 -2.96 28.15
C PRO A 454 -5.29 -4.27 27.34
N ALA A 455 -5.34 -5.42 28.04
CA ALA A 455 -5.67 -6.71 27.42
C ALA A 455 -7.13 -6.82 26.96
N LYS A 456 -8.03 -6.04 27.56
CA LYS A 456 -9.42 -5.88 27.15
C LYS A 456 -9.64 -4.41 26.81
N ILE A 457 -9.86 -4.13 25.54
CA ILE A 457 -9.93 -2.77 25.00
C ILE A 457 -11.38 -2.28 25.13
N PRO A 458 -11.64 -1.26 25.98
CA PRO A 458 -12.94 -0.60 25.99
C PRO A 458 -13.09 0.22 24.70
N LEU A 459 -14.21 0.08 24.01
CA LEU A 459 -14.56 0.87 22.83
C LEU A 459 -15.95 1.47 23.04
N THR A 460 -16.04 2.78 23.02
CA THR A 460 -17.33 3.48 22.92
C THR A 460 -17.73 3.53 21.45
N LEU A 461 -18.64 2.66 21.03
CA LEU A 461 -19.01 2.57 19.62
C LEU A 461 -19.80 3.81 19.19
N ARG A 462 -19.54 4.32 17.99
CA ARG A 462 -20.33 5.43 17.41
C ARG A 462 -21.81 5.07 17.15
N LEU A 463 -22.14 3.78 17.26
CA LEU A 463 -23.52 3.27 17.19
C LEU A 463 -24.21 3.19 18.54
N GLY A 464 -23.54 3.59 19.63
CA GLY A 464 -24.16 3.74 20.94
C GLY A 464 -23.55 2.88 22.05
N PRO A 465 -23.44 1.54 21.91
CA PRO A 465 -23.05 0.73 23.06
C PRO A 465 -21.55 0.81 23.33
N ASP A 466 -21.20 0.92 24.61
CA ASP A 466 -19.86 0.64 25.09
C ASP A 466 -19.61 -0.87 25.06
N VAL A 467 -18.52 -1.28 24.43
CA VAL A 467 -18.13 -2.69 24.32
C VAL A 467 -16.72 -2.88 24.84
N VAL A 468 -16.48 -4.02 25.49
CA VAL A 468 -15.15 -4.38 25.96
C VAL A 468 -14.67 -5.58 25.16
N ILE A 469 -13.72 -5.36 24.25
CA ILE A 469 -13.25 -6.38 23.31
C ILE A 469 -11.90 -6.93 23.78
N PRO A 470 -11.74 -8.26 23.90
CA PRO A 470 -10.43 -8.84 24.15
C PRO A 470 -9.46 -8.49 23.02
N ARG A 471 -8.24 -8.09 23.37
CA ARG A 471 -7.18 -7.70 22.41
C ARG A 471 -6.89 -8.80 21.39
N GLU A 472 -7.01 -10.06 21.78
CA GLU A 472 -6.89 -11.26 20.94
C GLU A 472 -8.06 -11.47 19.96
N MET A 473 -9.10 -10.64 20.01
CA MET A 473 -10.11 -10.54 18.95
C MET A 473 -9.81 -9.42 17.96
N VAL A 474 -9.00 -8.42 18.33
CA VAL A 474 -8.66 -7.30 17.46
C VAL A 474 -7.49 -7.66 16.56
N ARG A 475 -7.71 -7.62 15.24
CA ARG A 475 -6.67 -7.82 14.22
C ARG A 475 -5.82 -6.57 14.03
N SER A 476 -6.48 -5.42 13.95
CA SER A 476 -5.83 -4.12 13.80
C SER A 476 -6.78 -2.99 14.18
N ILE A 477 -6.24 -1.83 14.54
CA ILE A 477 -6.99 -0.59 14.73
C ILE A 477 -6.45 0.42 13.73
N ARG A 478 -7.31 1.15 13.01
CA ARG A 478 -6.91 2.23 12.11
C ARG A 478 -7.46 3.55 12.61
N PHE A 479 -6.66 4.60 12.54
CA PHE A 479 -6.99 5.94 13.03
C PHE A 479 -7.03 6.97 11.88
N ALA A 480 -6.21 6.79 10.84
CA ALA A 480 -6.20 7.63 9.64
C ALA A 480 -6.03 6.79 8.35
N THR A 481 -6.31 7.41 7.20
CA THR A 481 -6.09 6.82 5.88
C THR A 481 -4.64 6.98 5.41
N ASP A 482 -4.08 8.17 5.63
CA ASP A 482 -2.84 8.61 5.01
C ASP A 482 -1.81 9.02 6.07
N SER A 483 -0.54 8.79 5.78
CA SER A 483 0.55 9.31 6.60
C SER A 483 0.75 10.81 6.34
N GLN A 484 1.30 11.48 7.35
CA GLN A 484 1.77 12.86 7.29
C GLN A 484 3.28 12.83 7.47
N ASN A 485 4.00 12.49 6.40
CA ASN A 485 5.45 12.45 6.46
C ASN A 485 6.01 13.88 6.45
N ASP A 486 6.90 14.17 7.40
CA ASP A 486 7.69 15.39 7.44
C ASP A 486 9.16 15.00 7.31
N ASP A 487 9.72 15.26 6.13
CA ASP A 487 11.10 14.91 5.78
C ASP A 487 12.13 15.67 6.62
N LEU A 488 11.74 16.72 7.35
CA LEU A 488 12.63 17.48 8.23
C LEU A 488 12.88 16.78 9.58
N LEU A 489 12.08 15.77 9.92
CA LEU A 489 12.21 15.05 11.18
C LEU A 489 13.49 14.22 11.23
N THR A 490 14.09 14.15 12.42
CA THR A 490 15.17 13.21 12.71
C THR A 490 14.61 11.79 12.71
N THR A 491 15.25 10.90 11.96
CA THR A 491 14.93 9.47 11.88
C THR A 491 15.93 8.67 12.72
N VAL A 492 15.46 7.90 13.68
CA VAL A 492 16.25 6.96 14.48
C VAL A 492 15.87 5.54 14.09
N VAL A 493 16.82 4.75 13.63
CA VAL A 493 16.62 3.33 13.31
C VAL A 493 17.14 2.48 14.44
N LEU A 494 16.34 1.51 14.88
CA LEU A 494 16.63 0.67 16.04
C LEU A 494 16.93 -0.78 15.66
N ALA A 495 17.64 -1.49 16.52
CA ALA A 495 18.15 -2.84 16.27
C ALA A 495 17.03 -3.89 16.14
N ASN A 496 15.85 -3.63 16.73
CA ASN A 496 14.66 -4.46 16.61
C ASN A 496 13.83 -4.15 15.34
N GLY A 497 14.26 -3.21 14.50
CA GLY A 497 13.56 -2.78 13.29
C GLY A 497 12.54 -1.66 13.50
N ASP A 498 12.43 -1.12 14.73
CA ASP A 498 11.64 0.09 14.98
C ASP A 498 12.31 1.32 14.35
N VAL A 499 11.46 2.29 13.99
CA VAL A 499 11.88 3.53 13.32
C VAL A 499 11.19 4.68 14.02
N LEU A 500 11.95 5.62 14.59
CA LEU A 500 11.41 6.79 15.28
C LEU A 500 11.62 8.03 14.44
N LYS A 501 10.57 8.81 14.19
CA LYS A 501 10.65 10.09 13.49
C LYS A 501 10.22 11.21 14.46
N GLY A 502 11.06 12.24 14.60
CA GLY A 502 10.82 13.29 15.60
C GLY A 502 12.04 14.20 15.83
N ARG A 503 12.24 14.61 17.09
CA ARG A 503 13.36 15.47 17.51
C ARG A 503 14.08 14.86 18.71
N LEU A 504 15.41 14.98 18.73
CA LEU A 504 16.18 14.67 19.93
C LEU A 504 15.89 15.72 21.01
N THR A 505 15.68 15.28 22.25
CA THR A 505 15.37 16.17 23.39
C THR A 505 16.59 16.48 24.25
N ASP A 506 17.69 15.74 24.06
CA ASP A 506 18.96 16.05 24.73
C ASP A 506 19.44 17.45 24.29
N GLU A 507 19.94 18.25 25.22
CA GLU A 507 20.52 19.55 24.86
C GLU A 507 21.93 19.39 24.28
N GLN A 508 22.65 18.38 24.76
CA GLN A 508 24.05 18.12 24.42
C GLN A 508 24.32 16.63 24.31
N ILE A 509 25.15 16.26 23.35
CA ILE A 509 25.67 14.91 23.16
C ILE A 509 27.18 14.95 23.41
N GLU A 510 27.62 14.21 24.41
CA GLU A 510 29.02 14.08 24.77
C GLU A 510 29.65 12.83 24.15
N LEU A 511 30.78 13.03 23.45
CA LEU A 511 31.57 11.98 22.81
C LEU A 511 32.98 11.95 23.39
N ALA A 512 33.37 10.84 24.01
CA ALA A 512 34.74 10.59 24.46
C ALA A 512 35.54 9.86 23.35
N GLY A 513 36.38 10.60 22.64
CA GLY A 513 37.28 10.07 21.60
C GLY A 513 38.74 9.99 22.06
N ASP A 514 39.61 9.56 21.14
CA ASP A 514 41.06 9.42 21.40
C ASP A 514 41.75 10.76 21.70
N PHE A 515 41.13 11.88 21.29
CA PHE A 515 41.64 13.25 21.47
C PHE A 515 40.94 14.03 22.60
N GLY A 516 40.11 13.37 23.41
CA GLY A 516 39.40 14.00 24.53
C GLY A 516 37.88 13.91 24.43
N ARG A 517 37.19 14.76 25.21
CA ARG A 517 35.72 14.84 25.22
C ARG A 517 35.25 15.98 24.33
N HIS A 518 34.22 15.71 23.53
CA HIS A 518 33.56 16.67 22.68
C HIS A 518 32.10 16.79 23.09
N THR A 519 31.64 18.02 23.34
CA THR A 519 30.23 18.31 23.63
C THR A 519 29.61 18.92 22.37
N LEU A 520 28.57 18.29 21.84
CA LEU A 520 27.96 18.64 20.56
C LEU A 520 26.48 18.92 20.74
N SER A 521 25.96 19.97 20.11
CA SER A 521 24.50 20.15 20.00
C SER A 521 23.93 19.12 19.02
N PRO A 522 22.81 18.43 19.34
CA PRO A 522 22.14 17.54 18.40
C PRO A 522 21.73 18.21 17.09
N SER A 523 21.50 19.54 17.12
CA SER A 523 21.13 20.29 15.91
C SER A 523 22.21 20.21 14.83
N ASN A 524 23.48 20.11 15.25
CA ASN A 524 24.65 20.10 14.39
C ASN A 524 24.96 18.71 13.82
N LEU A 525 24.22 17.68 14.26
CA LEU A 525 24.43 16.31 13.83
C LEU A 525 23.63 16.00 12.57
N ARG A 526 24.33 15.46 11.57
CA ARG A 526 23.72 14.92 10.35
C ARG A 526 23.46 13.42 10.49
N LEU A 527 24.44 12.69 11.03
CA LEU A 527 24.37 11.24 11.19
C LEU A 527 25.08 10.82 12.47
N ILE A 528 24.45 9.95 13.25
CA ILE A 528 25.11 9.14 14.28
C ILE A 528 25.02 7.70 13.81
N GLN A 529 26.16 7.05 13.58
CA GLN A 529 26.23 5.65 13.20
C GLN A 529 26.80 4.85 14.37
N MET A 530 26.01 3.94 14.94
CA MET A 530 26.43 3.10 16.05
C MET A 530 27.25 1.92 15.54
N THR A 531 28.24 1.49 16.32
CA THR A 531 29.07 0.32 16.01
C THR A 531 28.35 -0.95 16.50
N PRO A 532 27.99 -1.90 15.63
CA PRO A 532 27.18 -3.06 16.02
C PRO A 532 27.80 -3.94 17.12
N THR A 533 29.13 -3.95 17.22
CA THR A 533 29.89 -4.80 18.15
C THR A 533 30.24 -4.12 19.47
N HIS A 534 30.06 -2.80 19.60
CA HIS A 534 30.51 -2.03 20.76
C HIS A 534 29.42 -1.02 21.17
N PRO A 535 28.53 -1.37 22.12
CA PRO A 535 27.47 -0.49 22.57
C PRO A 535 27.99 0.89 23.00
N GLY A 536 27.38 1.95 22.47
CA GLY A 536 27.74 3.33 22.74
C GLY A 536 28.94 3.87 21.93
N ARG A 537 29.71 3.03 21.22
CA ARG A 537 30.74 3.52 20.29
C ARG A 537 30.09 3.95 18.98
N ALA A 538 30.31 5.20 18.59
CA ALA A 538 29.64 5.81 17.45
C ALA A 538 30.60 6.61 16.56
N ALA A 539 30.22 6.76 15.29
CA ALA A 539 30.74 7.77 14.39
C ALA A 539 29.67 8.85 14.20
N LEU A 540 30.00 10.09 14.55
CA LEU A 540 29.13 11.26 14.43
C LEU A 540 29.60 12.09 13.25
N THR A 541 28.75 12.19 12.22
CA THR A 541 28.95 13.11 11.10
C THR A 541 28.20 14.40 11.38
N LEU A 542 28.93 15.51 11.42
CA LEU A 542 28.39 16.86 11.62
C LEU A 542 27.77 17.41 10.33
N TRP A 543 27.09 18.54 10.45
CA TRP A 543 26.45 19.28 9.35
C TRP A 543 27.41 19.66 8.20
N ASP A 544 28.68 19.90 8.51
CA ASP A 544 29.77 20.25 7.57
C ASP A 544 30.45 19.03 6.94
N GLY A 545 30.11 17.81 7.38
CA GLY A 545 30.73 16.56 6.93
C GLY A 545 31.89 16.07 7.79
N THR A 546 32.31 16.83 8.81
CA THR A 546 33.33 16.39 9.77
C THR A 546 32.85 15.12 10.49
N VAL A 547 33.73 14.12 10.62
CA VAL A 547 33.42 12.84 11.28
C VAL A 547 34.22 12.70 12.57
N LEU A 548 33.51 12.62 13.70
CA LEU A 548 34.07 12.35 15.02
C LEU A 548 33.79 10.90 15.40
N ARG A 549 34.75 10.23 16.04
CA ARG A 549 34.61 8.84 16.49
C ARG A 549 34.95 8.74 17.97
N GLY A 550 34.13 8.01 18.71
CA GLY A 550 34.34 7.83 20.15
C GLY A 550 33.23 7.05 20.82
N GLN A 551 33.22 7.09 22.15
CA GLN A 551 32.20 6.51 23.00
C GLN A 551 31.24 7.61 23.46
N LEU A 552 29.95 7.45 23.21
CA LEU A 552 28.92 8.31 23.80
C LEU A 552 28.86 8.08 25.31
N THR A 553 28.84 9.15 26.10
CA THR A 553 28.84 9.04 27.58
C THR A 553 27.45 8.77 28.15
N ALA A 554 26.39 9.21 27.47
CA ALA A 554 25.02 8.94 27.84
C ALA A 554 24.69 7.43 27.72
N SER A 555 23.74 6.93 28.50
CA SER A 555 23.25 5.54 28.37
C SER A 555 22.04 5.40 27.45
N ALA A 556 21.34 6.51 27.19
CA ALA A 556 20.17 6.62 26.34
C ALA A 556 20.13 8.00 25.67
N LEU A 557 19.36 8.12 24.58
CA LEU A 557 18.99 9.40 23.98
C LEU A 557 17.50 9.65 24.15
N GLY A 558 17.13 10.87 24.49
CA GLY A 558 15.75 11.31 24.54
C GLY A 558 15.23 11.67 23.15
N MET A 559 14.05 11.18 22.81
CA MET A 559 13.42 11.37 21.50
C MET A 559 11.95 11.77 21.66
N GLN A 560 11.59 12.96 21.20
CA GLN A 560 10.22 13.42 21.08
C GLN A 560 9.67 13.03 19.70
N ILE A 561 8.78 12.03 19.65
CA ILE A 561 8.07 11.66 18.42
C ILE A 561 7.15 12.83 18.04
N SER A 562 7.10 13.22 16.77
CA SER A 562 6.36 14.41 16.32
C SER A 562 5.37 14.09 15.18
N PRO A 563 4.04 14.08 15.42
CA PRO A 563 3.39 14.26 16.72
C PRO A 563 3.46 12.98 17.57
N GLY A 564 3.56 13.10 18.89
CA GLY A 564 3.67 11.92 19.75
C GLY A 564 4.26 12.16 21.13
N PRO A 565 4.62 11.08 21.84
CA PRO A 565 5.24 11.12 23.16
C PRO A 565 6.77 11.27 23.10
N THR A 566 7.37 11.64 24.23
CA THR A 566 8.81 11.54 24.45
C THR A 566 9.17 10.16 24.98
N ILE A 567 10.20 9.54 24.38
CA ILE A 567 10.72 8.24 24.79
C ILE A 567 12.24 8.32 25.01
N SER A 568 12.73 7.54 25.96
CA SER A 568 14.16 7.41 26.24
C SER A 568 14.68 6.11 25.61
N VAL A 569 15.55 6.24 24.61
CA VAL A 569 16.02 5.11 23.79
C VAL A 569 17.42 4.70 24.22
N PRO A 570 17.62 3.48 24.77
CA PRO A 570 18.96 3.02 25.15
C PRO A 570 19.91 2.99 23.97
N LEU A 571 21.15 3.46 24.16
CA LEU A 571 22.15 3.51 23.06
C LEU A 571 22.41 2.14 22.44
N ALA A 572 22.33 1.06 23.23
CA ALA A 572 22.52 -0.30 22.74
C ALA A 572 21.44 -0.75 21.72
N GLN A 573 20.30 -0.06 21.66
CA GLN A 573 19.22 -0.34 20.71
C GLN A 573 19.30 0.53 19.46
N ILE A 574 20.09 1.61 19.46
CA ILE A 574 20.19 2.53 18.34
C ILE A 574 21.16 1.94 17.31
N VAL A 575 20.73 1.91 16.05
CA VAL A 575 21.58 1.54 14.91
C VAL A 575 22.12 2.81 14.26
N SER A 576 21.21 3.75 13.97
CA SER A 576 21.57 5.05 13.41
C SER A 576 20.59 6.14 13.82
N VAL A 577 21.08 7.37 13.84
CA VAL A 577 20.28 8.60 13.93
C VAL A 577 20.61 9.45 12.72
N GLN A 578 19.64 9.74 11.87
CA GLN A 578 19.83 10.52 10.66
C GLN A 578 18.92 11.74 10.68
N ARG A 579 19.49 12.91 10.37
CA ARG A 579 18.73 14.12 10.12
C ARG A 579 18.84 14.47 8.64
N ALA A 580 17.71 14.55 7.95
CA ALA A 580 17.70 14.84 6.52
C ALA A 580 18.28 16.22 6.22
N VAL A 581 17.91 17.20 7.05
CA VAL A 581 18.38 18.59 6.96
C VAL A 581 19.08 18.96 8.27
N PRO A 582 20.39 18.70 8.42
CA PRO A 582 21.14 19.23 9.54
C PRO A 582 21.16 20.76 9.45
N LEU A 583 21.03 21.44 10.59
CA LEU A 583 21.18 22.88 10.65
C LEU A 583 22.61 23.20 11.10
N PRO A 584 23.25 24.23 10.54
CA PRO A 584 24.50 24.72 11.09
C PRO A 584 24.27 25.29 12.51
N PRO A 585 25.35 25.46 13.31
CA PRO A 585 25.29 26.11 14.61
C PRO A 585 24.63 27.49 14.52
N GLU A 586 23.95 27.92 15.59
CA GLU A 586 23.24 29.22 15.61
C GLU A 586 24.14 30.40 15.24
N GLU A 587 25.42 30.35 15.62
CA GLU A 587 26.43 31.36 15.25
C GLU A 587 26.61 31.45 13.72
N ILE A 588 26.68 30.30 13.04
CA ILE A 588 26.79 30.23 11.59
C ILE A 588 25.46 30.62 10.93
N VAL A 589 24.31 30.25 11.51
CA VAL A 589 23.00 30.73 11.03
C VAL A 589 22.95 32.26 11.09
N ALA A 590 23.32 32.86 12.22
CA ALA A 590 23.35 34.31 12.40
C ALA A 590 24.35 34.98 11.43
N GLN A 591 25.51 34.38 11.22
CA GLN A 591 26.49 34.84 10.23
C GLN A 591 25.91 34.81 8.81
N VAL A 592 25.28 33.70 8.43
CA VAL A 592 24.65 33.54 7.10
C VAL A 592 23.54 34.57 6.90
N GLU A 593 22.65 34.76 7.88
CA GLU A 593 21.60 35.78 7.81
C GLU A 593 22.18 37.20 7.69
N ALA A 594 23.23 37.52 8.44
CA ALA A 594 23.92 38.80 8.32
C ALA A 594 24.55 39.00 6.92
N LEU A 595 25.11 37.94 6.33
CA LEU A 595 25.65 37.98 4.97
C LEU A 595 24.55 38.12 3.92
N ILE A 596 23.40 37.47 4.11
CA ILE A 596 22.24 37.61 3.21
C ILE A 596 21.74 39.05 3.20
N VAL A 597 21.66 39.71 4.37
CA VAL A 597 21.33 41.14 4.43
C VAL A 597 22.37 41.98 3.68
N ARG A 598 23.67 41.65 3.78
CA ARG A 598 24.75 42.33 3.05
C ARG A 598 24.70 42.09 1.53
N LEU A 599 24.02 41.04 1.05
CA LEU A 599 23.76 40.86 -0.39
C LEU A 599 22.86 41.96 -0.97
N GLY A 600 22.09 42.68 -0.14
CA GLY A 600 21.28 43.84 -0.56
C GLY A 600 21.98 45.20 -0.38
N ALA A 601 23.26 45.23 -0.03
CA ALA A 601 23.98 46.50 0.20
C ALA A 601 24.08 47.33 -1.09
N GLU A 602 24.04 48.67 -1.01
CA GLU A 602 24.18 49.57 -2.17
C GLU A 602 25.55 49.41 -2.87
N SER A 603 26.60 49.19 -2.08
CA SER A 603 27.96 48.98 -2.53
C SER A 603 28.13 47.62 -3.21
N TYR A 604 28.54 47.62 -4.49
CA TYR A 604 28.83 46.39 -5.24
C TYR A 604 29.89 45.52 -4.56
N GLN A 605 30.92 46.15 -3.98
CA GLN A 605 32.00 45.43 -3.31
C GLN A 605 31.50 44.64 -2.10
N ASP A 606 30.57 45.22 -1.33
CA ASP A 606 30.01 44.56 -0.15
C ASP A 606 29.15 43.36 -0.52
N ARG A 607 28.36 43.47 -1.60
CA ARG A 607 27.58 42.34 -2.13
C ARG A 607 28.49 41.22 -2.61
N GLN A 608 29.57 41.57 -3.31
CA GLN A 608 30.52 40.58 -3.82
C GLN A 608 31.25 39.86 -2.68
N ASN A 609 31.75 40.61 -1.69
CA ASN A 609 32.38 40.04 -0.50
C ASN A 609 31.42 39.09 0.24
N ALA A 610 30.16 39.49 0.44
CA ALA A 610 29.17 38.63 1.09
C ALA A 610 28.84 37.38 0.26
N THR A 611 28.86 37.49 -1.08
CA THR A 611 28.68 36.34 -1.98
C THR A 611 29.83 35.34 -1.81
N ASP A 612 31.07 35.83 -1.81
CA ASP A 612 32.27 35.00 -1.68
C ASP A 612 32.35 34.36 -0.28
N GLU A 613 32.04 35.11 0.78
CA GLU A 613 31.95 34.59 2.16
C GLU A 613 30.90 33.48 2.29
N LEU A 614 29.72 33.62 1.66
CA LEU A 614 28.70 32.56 1.65
C LEU A 614 29.16 31.32 0.88
N ILE A 615 29.89 31.50 -0.22
CA ILE A 615 30.47 30.37 -0.99
C ILE A 615 31.54 29.66 -0.16
N ASP A 616 32.36 30.39 0.58
CA ASP A 616 33.43 29.84 1.42
C ASP A 616 32.89 29.03 2.61
N ILE A 617 31.72 29.39 3.16
CA ILE A 617 31.03 28.56 4.16
C ILE A 617 30.61 27.20 3.55
N GLY A 618 30.34 27.17 2.24
CA GLY A 618 30.20 25.95 1.45
C GLY A 618 28.77 25.41 1.34
N ARG A 619 28.65 24.20 0.80
CA ARG A 619 27.35 23.60 0.41
C ARG A 619 26.40 23.36 1.58
N SER A 620 26.92 23.28 2.79
CA SER A 620 26.19 22.95 4.00
C SER A 620 25.15 24.01 4.40
N ILE A 621 25.28 25.25 3.94
CA ILE A 621 24.28 26.32 4.16
C ILE A 621 23.19 26.41 3.08
N ALA A 622 23.24 25.56 2.04
CA ALA A 622 22.24 25.58 0.97
C ALA A 622 20.78 25.50 1.46
N PRO A 623 20.41 24.72 2.50
CA PRO A 623 19.05 24.72 3.02
C PRO A 623 18.60 26.06 3.62
N LEU A 624 19.52 26.86 4.18
CA LEU A 624 19.22 28.20 4.68
C LEU A 624 19.00 29.17 3.51
N LEU A 625 19.92 29.15 2.54
CA LEU A 625 19.84 29.97 1.34
C LEU A 625 18.54 29.74 0.56
N LYS A 626 18.08 28.49 0.45
CA LYS A 626 16.82 28.15 -0.24
C LYS A 626 15.58 28.86 0.35
N ARG A 627 15.57 29.20 1.64
CA ARG A 627 14.47 29.95 2.27
C ARG A 627 14.36 31.38 1.74
N HIS A 628 15.47 31.92 1.23
CA HIS A 628 15.58 33.29 0.74
C HIS A 628 15.43 33.39 -0.79
N LEU A 629 15.11 32.30 -1.49
CA LEU A 629 14.76 32.34 -2.93
C LEU A 629 13.50 33.17 -3.23
N GLN A 630 12.67 33.42 -2.22
CA GLN A 630 11.46 34.26 -2.31
C GLN A 630 11.62 35.61 -1.61
N HIS A 631 12.85 36.06 -1.37
CA HIS A 631 13.11 37.34 -0.72
C HIS A 631 12.52 38.53 -1.51
N GLU A 632 12.05 39.57 -0.83
CA GLU A 632 11.37 40.72 -1.47
C GLU A 632 12.33 41.50 -2.40
N ASP A 633 13.59 41.64 -2.00
CA ASP A 633 14.65 42.25 -2.81
C ASP A 633 15.07 41.34 -3.98
N PRO A 634 14.90 41.78 -5.25
CA PRO A 634 15.31 41.01 -6.42
C PRO A 634 16.83 40.76 -6.51
N GLU A 635 17.68 41.66 -6.01
CA GLU A 635 19.15 41.47 -6.03
C GLU A 635 19.54 40.32 -5.11
N ILE A 636 18.96 40.26 -3.91
CA ILE A 636 19.20 39.17 -2.94
C ILE A 636 18.78 37.82 -3.56
N ARG A 637 17.59 37.74 -4.16
CA ARG A 637 17.13 36.50 -4.83
C ARG A 637 18.09 36.04 -5.92
N GLN A 638 18.46 36.94 -6.82
CA GLN A 638 19.37 36.62 -7.93
C GLN A 638 20.73 36.13 -7.43
N ARG A 639 21.29 36.74 -6.38
CA ARG A 639 22.57 36.30 -5.81
C ARG A 639 22.45 34.98 -5.07
N VAL A 640 21.37 34.77 -4.31
CA VAL A 640 21.09 33.49 -3.65
C VAL A 640 21.02 32.35 -4.67
N GLU A 641 20.34 32.56 -5.81
CA GLU A 641 20.31 31.60 -6.93
C GLU A 641 21.73 31.31 -7.46
N GLN A 642 22.52 32.35 -7.74
CA GLN A 642 23.90 32.19 -8.22
C GLN A 642 24.80 31.44 -7.22
N ILE A 643 24.65 31.70 -5.93
CA ILE A 643 25.39 31.00 -4.87
C ILE A 643 24.95 29.53 -4.83
N LEU A 644 23.65 29.26 -4.86
CA LEU A 644 23.13 27.89 -4.88
C LEU A 644 23.62 27.11 -6.11
N ASP A 645 23.69 27.73 -7.28
CA ASP A 645 24.23 27.11 -8.50
C ASP A 645 25.71 26.77 -8.33
N ARG A 646 26.51 27.69 -7.79
CA ARG A 646 27.95 27.47 -7.51
C ARG A 646 28.19 26.38 -6.47
N LEU A 647 27.31 26.27 -5.49
CA LEU A 647 27.36 25.21 -4.46
C LEU A 647 26.84 23.85 -4.96
N GLY A 648 26.44 23.74 -6.23
CA GLY A 648 25.87 22.51 -6.80
C GLY A 648 24.48 22.17 -6.21
N GLY A 649 23.70 23.21 -5.89
CA GLY A 649 22.34 23.15 -5.35
C GLY A 649 21.25 23.65 -6.31
N GLY A 650 21.62 24.03 -7.55
CA GLY A 650 20.70 24.45 -8.60
C GLY A 650 19.61 23.41 -8.88
N SER A 651 18.39 23.89 -9.05
CA SER A 651 17.18 23.10 -9.27
C SER A 651 17.22 22.43 -10.66
N HIS A 652 17.80 21.24 -10.74
CA HIS A 652 17.59 20.30 -11.85
C HIS A 652 16.78 19.09 -11.40
#